data_AF-A0A7W0DEB9-F1
#
_entry.id   AF-A0A7W0DEB9-F1
#
_cell.length_a   1.000
_cell.length_b   1.000
_cell.length_c   1.000
_cell.angle_alpha   90.00
_cell.angle_beta   90.00
_cell.angle_gamma   90.00
#
_symmetry.space_group_name_H-M   'P 1'
#
loop_
_entity.id
_entity.type
_entity.pdbx_description
1 polymer ?
#
loop_
_entity_poly.entity_id
_entity_poly.type
_entity_poly.pdbx_seq_one_letter_code
_entity_poly.pdbx_strand_id
1 'polypeptide(L)'
;MINRLKSKPEIKGYFALVLHAHLPYISHQGPDVALEERWFFEAMTETYLPLLEVMQQLSQDQIDFRMTFSITPTLLSLFSDPFWQAKYRVYLQKLITLSDSEQVRLQQDPVLLPAAYQYSQRFQKLLDLYESYDGNVIVAFKHFQELGHIEIVTSAATHAYLPLMQTEESIRAQILAAVKDFERYFDQKPRGFWLPECGYTPGIERILSEAGIRYIFTDATAVAFASPHPHREQLAPLLTSTDGVMAFPCDLASMHQICSPEDGYSSDFLYRDYYSANDAGFKYDRNTSKGRLKMPYHPALASERAEEHADDFLKHRQKQVQQALRWLDRKPVIVSSFQAELFGHWWYEGPHFLEQLCRKMFLDQTAVKMITPSEYLDEYPTAGVGQLNPSSAGRSHSSETWLQAGNDWIYRHLHEAEKRMIHFATNQEHLHHAEKATADVFNRALNQAARELMLAQSSDWAFLMDSATCADYASRRIKNHLGCFHRLCDQLNSNQIDEDFLAALEEHDSFLPDVEYQAFRSISLQSPIPIIPSRSEWEGLLEATQHRHNVFMLAWEYPPKQVGGLSKAVHELSETLASLGEIVHVITTSYDGAPAFENKNGVYVHRLPIQHSGDTSFYHWTFEMNLAMTDHLVNWVENGGRIDLLHAHDWMVFHAAREIKMSYNIPLIATIHATEWGRNQGNLGSDLQRKIHQLEWKLTYEANRVFVCSSYMKEEVVRIFSLPPDKVIVHPNGIQISLASSKETVKRPREIAKQDKVIFYIGRLVYEKGIHTLIQAMPGILTHVPQAKLIIAGSGPMENELRTLAAHLGDRVLFTGFIDDSYRTQLYQYAHVCVIPSLYEPFGIVALEAMASRRPLVLSDTGGLAEIIRHGVNGYKALPGHVDSLAWHITEMLLHPKLAAKMADSAYQLLLKNYQWNHIAAHVQEDYRKLTNKLTDIAVTVKS
;
A
#
# COMPACT_ATOMS: atom_id res chain seq x y z
N MET A 1 -28.22 -54.01 22.85
CA MET A 1 -28.96 -53.30 23.92
C MET A 1 -29.33 -51.94 23.35
N ILE A 2 -30.61 -51.76 23.05
CA ILE A 2 -31.20 -50.63 22.33
C ILE A 2 -31.29 -49.40 23.24
N ASN A 3 -31.09 -48.21 22.65
CA ASN A 3 -31.51 -46.88 23.11
C ASN A 3 -31.18 -46.45 24.55
N ARG A 4 -29.96 -45.93 24.72
CA ARG A 4 -29.83 -44.61 25.37
C ARG A 4 -29.18 -43.67 24.36
N LEU A 5 -30.03 -42.97 23.59
CA LEU A 5 -29.66 -41.71 22.95
C LEU A 5 -29.23 -40.75 24.06
N LYS A 6 -27.96 -40.80 24.48
CA LYS A 6 -27.31 -39.57 24.93
C LYS A 6 -27.34 -38.68 23.69
N SER A 7 -28.14 -37.63 23.72
CA SER A 7 -28.10 -36.59 22.70
C SER A 7 -26.63 -36.24 22.45
N LYS A 8 -26.18 -36.25 21.19
CA LYS A 8 -24.84 -35.73 20.85
C LYS A 8 -24.71 -34.39 21.56
N PRO A 9 -23.68 -34.17 22.38
CA PRO A 9 -23.51 -32.92 23.09
C PRO A 9 -23.44 -31.79 22.05
N GLU A 10 -24.07 -30.69 22.40
CA GLU A 10 -24.08 -29.50 21.57
C GLU A 10 -22.63 -29.05 21.31
N ILE A 11 -22.29 -28.82 20.05
CA ILE A 11 -20.97 -28.30 19.64
C ILE A 11 -20.87 -26.88 20.18
N LYS A 12 -19.87 -26.66 21.04
CA LYS A 12 -19.61 -25.39 21.74
C LYS A 12 -18.56 -24.52 21.07
N GLY A 13 -17.75 -25.09 20.20
CA GLY A 13 -16.67 -24.40 19.50
C GLY A 13 -16.00 -25.29 18.47
N TYR A 14 -15.03 -24.73 17.78
CA TYR A 14 -14.36 -25.36 16.66
C TYR A 14 -12.84 -25.38 16.83
N PHE A 15 -12.20 -26.32 16.16
CA PHE A 15 -10.75 -26.45 16.05
C PHE A 15 -10.36 -26.55 14.58
N ALA A 16 -9.54 -25.61 14.12
CA ALA A 16 -8.98 -25.61 12.77
C ALA A 16 -7.50 -25.94 12.84
N LEU A 17 -7.13 -27.13 12.39
CA LEU A 17 -5.72 -27.54 12.24
C LEU A 17 -5.18 -27.02 10.91
N VAL A 18 -4.07 -26.29 10.95
CA VAL A 18 -3.42 -25.72 9.77
C VAL A 18 -1.99 -26.22 9.70
N LEU A 19 -1.64 -26.91 8.62
CA LEU A 19 -0.31 -27.47 8.36
C LEU A 19 0.31 -26.71 7.19
N HIS A 20 1.35 -25.94 7.47
CA HIS A 20 2.11 -25.20 6.46
C HIS A 20 3.24 -26.08 5.92
N ALA A 21 3.06 -26.61 4.71
CA ALA A 21 4.02 -27.43 3.99
C ALA A 21 4.79 -26.58 2.99
N HIS A 22 6.09 -26.42 3.23
CA HIS A 22 6.94 -25.56 2.42
C HIS A 22 8.36 -26.11 2.33
N LEU A 23 8.90 -26.07 1.11
CA LEU A 23 10.33 -26.16 0.85
C LEU A 23 10.71 -25.09 -0.19
N PRO A 24 11.93 -24.51 -0.11
CA PRO A 24 12.43 -23.63 -1.15
C PRO A 24 12.54 -24.41 -2.48
N TYR A 25 12.51 -23.69 -3.61
CA TYR A 25 12.74 -24.34 -4.90
C TYR A 25 14.15 -24.93 -4.99
N ILE A 26 14.22 -26.20 -5.38
CA ILE A 26 15.46 -26.95 -5.58
C ILE A 26 15.61 -27.18 -7.08
N SER A 27 16.68 -26.65 -7.67
CA SER A 27 16.96 -26.81 -9.10
C SER A 27 17.49 -28.21 -9.41
N HIS A 28 17.39 -28.62 -10.68
CA HIS A 28 17.90 -29.90 -11.14
C HIS A 28 19.41 -30.01 -10.93
N GLN A 29 19.84 -30.93 -10.07
CA GLN A 29 21.24 -31.29 -9.91
C GLN A 29 21.52 -32.66 -10.53
N GLY A 30 22.80 -32.91 -10.82
CA GLY A 30 23.29 -34.14 -11.45
C GLY A 30 22.98 -35.45 -10.69
N PRO A 31 23.62 -36.57 -11.06
CA PRO A 31 23.26 -37.89 -10.54
C PRO A 31 23.52 -38.08 -9.03
N ASP A 32 24.36 -37.24 -8.42
CA ASP A 32 24.69 -37.30 -6.99
C ASP A 32 23.65 -36.56 -6.13
N VAL A 33 23.36 -37.10 -4.95
CA VAL A 33 22.38 -36.51 -4.00
C VAL A 33 23.04 -35.34 -3.26
N ALA A 34 22.67 -34.12 -3.62
CA ALA A 34 23.06 -32.90 -2.91
C ALA A 34 22.33 -32.77 -1.55
N LEU A 35 22.79 -31.86 -0.69
CA LEU A 35 22.24 -31.68 0.66
C LEU A 35 20.76 -31.27 0.59
N GLU A 36 20.44 -30.34 -0.30
CA GLU A 36 19.12 -29.77 -0.53
C GLU A 36 18.10 -30.80 -1.02
N GLU A 37 18.52 -31.79 -1.82
CA GLU A 37 17.63 -32.86 -2.29
C GLU A 37 17.17 -33.75 -1.13
N ARG A 38 18.02 -33.92 -0.11
CA ARG A 38 17.67 -34.70 1.07
C ARG A 38 16.53 -34.06 1.83
N TRP A 39 16.43 -32.72 1.88
CA TRP A 39 15.31 -32.05 2.54
C TRP A 39 13.98 -32.47 1.93
N PHE A 40 13.89 -32.48 0.60
CA PHE A 40 12.69 -32.93 -0.10
C PHE A 40 12.39 -34.42 0.15
N PHE A 41 13.40 -35.28 0.03
CA PHE A 41 13.21 -36.72 0.21
C PHE A 41 12.85 -37.11 1.64
N GLU A 42 13.46 -36.47 2.63
CA GLU A 42 13.16 -36.67 4.05
C GLU A 42 11.77 -36.13 4.40
N ALA A 43 11.39 -34.95 3.91
CA ALA A 43 10.04 -34.41 4.11
C ALA A 43 8.96 -35.31 3.47
N MET A 44 9.18 -35.82 2.25
CA MET A 44 8.29 -36.78 1.61
C MET A 44 8.13 -38.07 2.43
N THR A 45 9.25 -38.64 2.89
CA THR A 45 9.28 -39.94 3.57
C THR A 45 8.78 -39.87 5.00
N GLU A 46 9.16 -38.83 5.74
CA GLU A 46 8.88 -38.71 7.16
C GLU A 46 7.62 -37.88 7.45
N THR A 47 7.14 -37.04 6.52
CA THR A 47 5.99 -36.15 6.75
C THR A 47 4.84 -36.35 5.76
N TYR A 48 5.03 -36.04 4.47
CA TYR A 48 3.89 -35.91 3.55
C TYR A 48 3.20 -37.25 3.26
N LEU A 49 3.95 -38.31 2.97
CA LEU A 49 3.36 -39.65 2.79
C LEU A 49 2.74 -40.20 4.09
N PRO A 50 3.39 -40.08 5.26
CA PRO A 50 2.76 -40.40 6.54
C PRO A 50 1.45 -39.64 6.82
N LEU A 51 1.34 -38.36 6.49
CA LEU A 51 0.10 -37.59 6.65
C LEU A 51 -0.99 -38.06 5.66
N LEU A 52 -0.63 -38.37 4.41
CA LEU A 52 -1.56 -38.97 3.45
C LEU A 52 -2.08 -40.32 3.93
N GLU A 53 -1.22 -41.14 4.51
CA GLU A 53 -1.59 -42.42 5.10
C GLU A 53 -2.57 -42.25 6.27
N VAL A 54 -2.34 -41.27 7.16
CA VAL A 54 -3.26 -40.95 8.26
C VAL A 54 -4.63 -40.56 7.71
N MET A 55 -4.69 -39.68 6.71
CA MET A 55 -5.95 -39.28 6.07
C MET A 55 -6.65 -40.45 5.38
N GLN A 56 -5.89 -41.34 4.74
CA GLN A 56 -6.42 -42.55 4.12
C GLN A 56 -7.05 -43.48 5.16
N GLN A 57 -6.38 -43.72 6.29
CA GLN A 57 -6.90 -44.56 7.37
C GLN A 57 -8.14 -43.95 8.03
N LEU A 58 -8.11 -42.66 8.34
CA LEU A 58 -9.26 -41.95 8.92
C LEU A 58 -10.48 -41.99 7.99
N SER A 59 -10.28 -41.79 6.69
CA SER A 59 -11.37 -41.83 5.70
C SER A 59 -11.94 -43.25 5.51
N GLN A 60 -11.07 -44.28 5.46
CA GLN A 60 -11.48 -45.69 5.42
C GLN A 60 -12.32 -46.08 6.64
N ASP A 61 -11.96 -45.56 7.81
CA ASP A 61 -12.68 -45.78 9.07
C ASP A 61 -13.91 -44.85 9.24
N GLN A 62 -14.24 -44.04 8.24
CA GLN A 62 -15.37 -43.11 8.24
C GLN A 62 -15.34 -42.09 9.39
N ILE A 63 -14.15 -41.65 9.78
CA ILE A 63 -13.95 -40.59 10.75
C ILE A 63 -14.20 -39.23 10.08
N ASP A 64 -15.11 -38.40 10.62
CA ASP A 64 -15.35 -37.03 10.12
C ASP A 64 -14.27 -36.08 10.67
N PHE A 65 -13.15 -35.94 9.93
CA PHE A 65 -12.04 -35.06 10.27
C PHE A 65 -11.95 -33.85 9.33
N ARG A 66 -11.24 -32.80 9.77
CA ARG A 66 -10.87 -31.63 8.96
C ARG A 66 -9.41 -31.26 9.18
N MET A 67 -8.69 -31.00 8.10
CA MET A 67 -7.34 -30.42 8.13
C MET A 67 -7.20 -29.36 7.04
N THR A 68 -6.42 -28.31 7.30
CA THR A 68 -6.08 -27.31 6.30
C THR A 68 -4.59 -27.42 5.98
N PHE A 69 -4.24 -27.52 4.70
CA PHE A 69 -2.86 -27.55 4.23
C PHE A 69 -2.54 -26.28 3.46
N SER A 70 -1.52 -25.55 3.87
CA SER A 70 -0.87 -24.56 3.01
C SER A 70 0.23 -25.27 2.24
N ILE A 71 0.10 -25.45 0.93
CA ILE A 71 1.15 -26.06 0.10
C ILE A 71 1.70 -24.98 -0.83
N THR A 72 2.98 -24.64 -0.69
CA THR A 72 3.57 -23.55 -1.48
C THR A 72 3.77 -23.96 -2.95
N PRO A 73 3.73 -23.00 -3.90
CA PRO A 73 3.97 -23.29 -5.31
C PRO A 73 5.34 -23.94 -5.57
N THR A 74 6.37 -23.56 -4.81
CA THR A 74 7.68 -24.23 -4.86
C THR A 74 7.58 -25.72 -4.56
N LEU A 75 6.84 -26.12 -3.53
CA LEU A 75 6.67 -27.52 -3.16
C LEU A 75 5.78 -28.28 -4.16
N LEU A 76 4.71 -27.64 -4.68
CA LEU A 76 3.88 -28.21 -5.73
C LEU A 76 4.70 -28.53 -6.99
N SER A 77 5.64 -27.65 -7.36
CA SER A 77 6.53 -27.91 -8.49
C SER A 77 7.34 -29.19 -8.30
N LEU A 78 7.95 -29.39 -7.11
CA LEU A 78 8.70 -30.59 -6.75
C LEU A 78 7.82 -31.86 -6.75
N PHE A 79 6.59 -31.78 -6.24
CA PHE A 79 5.65 -32.92 -6.25
C PHE A 79 5.24 -33.34 -7.66
N SER A 80 5.08 -32.36 -8.56
CA SER A 80 4.55 -32.60 -9.90
C SER A 80 5.60 -33.01 -10.94
N ASP A 81 6.87 -32.75 -10.68
CA ASP A 81 7.94 -32.92 -11.65
C ASP A 81 8.35 -34.39 -11.80
N PRO A 82 8.24 -34.98 -13.02
CA PRO A 82 8.62 -36.37 -13.28
C PRO A 82 10.08 -36.71 -12.90
N PHE A 83 11.00 -35.75 -13.01
CA PHE A 83 12.40 -35.93 -12.61
C PHE A 83 12.49 -36.20 -11.12
N TRP A 84 11.87 -35.36 -10.30
CA TRP A 84 11.85 -35.50 -8.84
C TRP A 84 11.10 -36.76 -8.42
N GLN A 85 10.01 -37.10 -9.10
CA GLN A 85 9.25 -38.31 -8.83
C GLN A 85 10.08 -39.58 -9.05
N ALA A 86 10.81 -39.65 -10.17
CA ALA A 86 11.69 -40.76 -10.48
C ALA A 86 12.88 -40.84 -9.50
N LYS A 87 13.50 -39.70 -9.19
CA LYS A 87 14.65 -39.63 -8.27
C LYS A 87 14.25 -40.05 -6.84
N TYR A 88 13.08 -39.62 -6.37
CA TYR A 88 12.56 -40.02 -5.07
C TYR A 88 12.24 -41.51 -4.98
N ARG A 89 11.67 -42.11 -6.04
CA ARG A 89 11.44 -43.56 -6.11
C ARG A 89 12.74 -44.34 -5.94
N VAL A 90 13.81 -43.90 -6.60
CA VAL A 90 15.15 -44.51 -6.45
C VAL A 90 15.68 -44.33 -5.01
N TYR A 91 15.48 -43.16 -4.41
CA TYR A 91 15.86 -42.90 -3.02
C TYR A 91 15.15 -43.85 -2.05
N LEU A 92 13.83 -44.02 -2.17
CA LEU A 92 13.05 -44.87 -1.28
C LEU A 92 13.44 -46.35 -1.42
N GLN A 93 13.68 -46.82 -2.66
CA GLN A 93 14.19 -48.17 -2.90
C GLN A 93 15.58 -48.41 -2.29
N LYS A 94 16.44 -47.39 -2.28
CA LYS A 94 17.75 -47.45 -1.59
C LYS A 94 17.57 -47.55 -0.08
N LEU A 95 16.63 -46.79 0.52
CA LEU A 95 16.32 -46.90 1.94
C LEU A 95 15.81 -48.29 2.33
N ILE A 96 14.93 -48.89 1.51
CA ILE A 96 14.46 -50.27 1.71
C ILE A 96 15.66 -51.23 1.72
N THR A 97 16.50 -51.18 0.68
CA THR A 97 17.69 -52.03 0.56
C THR A 97 18.66 -51.87 1.74
N LEU A 98 18.84 -50.63 2.20
CA LEU A 98 19.70 -50.31 3.33
C LEU A 98 19.10 -50.82 4.65
N SER A 99 17.78 -50.70 4.82
CA SER A 99 17.07 -51.20 6.00
C SER A 99 17.09 -52.73 6.11
N ASP A 100 17.08 -53.44 4.98
CA ASP A 100 17.24 -54.90 4.94
C ASP A 100 18.67 -55.30 5.31
N SER A 101 19.66 -54.52 4.87
CA SER A 101 21.06 -54.72 5.27
C SER A 101 21.28 -54.45 6.77
N GLU A 102 20.60 -53.44 7.33
CA GLU A 102 20.61 -53.14 8.76
C GLU A 102 20.00 -54.26 9.60
N GLN A 103 18.92 -54.91 9.15
CA GLN A 103 18.37 -56.09 9.83
C GLN A 103 19.39 -57.22 9.92
N VAL A 104 20.16 -57.46 8.86
CA VAL A 104 21.24 -58.46 8.86
C VAL A 104 22.34 -58.05 9.85
N ARG A 105 22.75 -56.77 9.83
CA ARG A 105 23.77 -56.26 10.77
C ARG A 105 23.34 -56.39 12.23
N LEU A 106 22.06 -56.16 12.52
CA LEU A 106 21.49 -56.17 13.87
C LEU A 106 20.89 -57.52 14.27
N GLN A 107 21.10 -58.59 13.50
CA GLN A 107 20.48 -59.90 13.75
C GLN A 107 20.76 -60.47 15.16
N GLN A 108 21.87 -60.09 15.79
CA GLN A 108 22.25 -60.50 17.14
C GLN A 108 21.94 -59.46 18.23
N ASP A 109 21.37 -58.30 17.87
CA ASP A 109 20.99 -57.23 18.81
C ASP A 109 19.47 -57.26 19.05
N PRO A 110 18.98 -57.91 20.14
CA PRO A 110 17.55 -58.04 20.39
C PRO A 110 16.88 -56.71 20.75
N VAL A 111 17.64 -55.65 21.03
CA VAL A 111 17.12 -54.34 21.42
C VAL A 111 16.82 -53.49 20.19
N LEU A 112 17.73 -53.46 19.22
CA LEU A 112 17.60 -52.60 18.03
C LEU A 112 16.95 -53.29 16.83
N LEU A 113 17.04 -54.63 16.75
CA LEU A 113 16.49 -55.39 15.63
C LEU A 113 14.99 -55.13 15.36
N PRO A 114 14.09 -55.01 16.38
CA PRO A 114 12.69 -54.68 16.13
C PRO A 114 12.50 -53.34 15.42
N ALA A 115 13.29 -52.31 15.76
CA ALA A 115 13.22 -51.00 15.12
C ALA A 115 13.69 -51.06 13.66
N ALA A 116 14.74 -51.84 13.36
CA ALA A 116 15.20 -52.06 11.99
C ALA A 116 14.15 -52.76 11.10
N TYR A 117 13.44 -53.77 11.65
CA TYR A 117 12.31 -54.39 10.95
C TYR A 117 11.18 -53.40 10.66
N GLN A 118 10.86 -52.54 11.63
CA GLN A 118 9.83 -51.52 11.44
C GLN A 118 10.21 -50.51 10.36
N TYR A 119 11.48 -50.11 10.25
CA TYR A 119 11.93 -49.23 9.17
C TYR A 119 11.72 -49.84 7.78
N SER A 120 12.09 -51.10 7.57
CA SER A 120 11.88 -51.78 6.28
C SER A 120 10.39 -51.88 5.93
N GLN A 121 9.56 -52.32 6.87
CA GLN A 121 8.10 -52.36 6.66
C GLN A 121 7.52 -50.97 6.39
N ARG A 122 8.02 -49.94 7.09
CA ARG A 122 7.58 -48.56 6.91
C ARG A 122 7.89 -48.08 5.50
N PHE A 123 9.13 -48.22 5.04
CA PHE A 123 9.53 -47.73 3.72
C PHE A 123 8.83 -48.48 2.59
N GLN A 124 8.62 -49.80 2.73
CA GLN A 124 7.84 -50.55 1.75
C GLN A 124 6.40 -50.04 1.66
N LYS A 125 5.74 -49.81 2.80
CA LYS A 125 4.36 -49.27 2.83
C LYS A 125 4.28 -47.87 2.21
N LEU A 126 5.28 -47.02 2.46
CA LEU A 126 5.35 -45.69 1.87
C LEU A 126 5.56 -45.76 0.35
N LEU A 127 6.37 -46.71 -0.13
CA LEU A 127 6.54 -46.94 -1.57
C LEU A 127 5.23 -47.40 -2.20
N ASP A 128 4.55 -48.37 -1.61
CA ASP A 128 3.26 -48.86 -2.11
C ASP A 128 2.20 -47.74 -2.16
N LEU A 129 2.16 -46.89 -1.13
CA LEU A 129 1.28 -45.71 -1.10
C LEU A 129 1.65 -44.70 -2.19
N TYR A 130 2.93 -44.41 -2.37
CA TYR A 130 3.40 -43.47 -3.39
C TYR A 130 3.07 -43.96 -4.81
N GLU A 131 3.29 -45.26 -5.09
CA GLU A 131 2.92 -45.87 -6.37
C GLU A 131 1.40 -45.93 -6.59
N SER A 132 0.60 -46.02 -5.52
CA SER A 132 -0.87 -45.97 -5.66
C SER A 132 -1.38 -44.65 -6.24
N TYR A 133 -0.55 -43.60 -6.21
CA TYR A 133 -0.79 -42.30 -6.82
C TYR A 133 0.12 -42.03 -8.04
N ASP A 134 0.75 -43.07 -8.61
CA ASP A 134 1.71 -42.97 -9.72
C ASP A 134 2.88 -42.01 -9.44
N GLY A 135 3.25 -41.89 -8.16
CA GLY A 135 4.28 -40.97 -7.70
C GLY A 135 3.85 -39.49 -7.62
N ASN A 136 2.59 -39.15 -7.90
CA ASN A 136 2.12 -37.76 -7.81
C ASN A 136 1.20 -37.56 -6.60
N VAL A 137 1.78 -37.11 -5.48
CA VAL A 137 1.04 -36.87 -4.23
C VAL A 137 -0.01 -35.75 -4.32
N ILE A 138 0.06 -34.86 -5.31
CA ILE A 138 -0.98 -33.84 -5.54
C ILE A 138 -2.34 -34.51 -5.81
N VAL A 139 -2.34 -35.64 -6.52
CA VAL A 139 -3.55 -36.43 -6.79
C VAL A 139 -4.21 -36.87 -5.48
N ALA A 140 -3.42 -37.28 -4.49
CA ALA A 140 -3.91 -37.69 -3.19
C ALA A 140 -4.52 -36.51 -2.41
N PHE A 141 -3.82 -35.38 -2.34
CA PHE A 141 -4.34 -34.17 -1.69
C PHE A 141 -5.63 -33.68 -2.34
N LYS A 142 -5.68 -33.63 -3.68
CA LYS A 142 -6.88 -33.25 -4.42
C LYS A 142 -8.06 -34.17 -4.09
N HIS A 143 -7.83 -35.49 -4.05
CA HIS A 143 -8.84 -36.46 -3.69
C HIS A 143 -9.46 -36.20 -2.29
N PHE A 144 -8.62 -35.96 -1.26
CA PHE A 144 -9.14 -35.67 0.08
C PHE A 144 -9.84 -34.30 0.17
N GLN A 145 -9.43 -33.33 -0.66
CA GLN A 145 -10.12 -32.05 -0.76
C GLN A 145 -11.51 -32.21 -1.39
N GLU A 146 -11.64 -33.01 -2.44
CA GLU A 146 -12.92 -33.31 -3.10
C GLU A 146 -13.89 -34.07 -2.18
N LEU A 147 -13.37 -34.92 -1.29
CA LEU A 147 -14.16 -35.57 -0.23
C LEU A 147 -14.61 -34.60 0.87
N GLY A 148 -14.10 -33.36 0.89
CA GLY A 148 -14.36 -32.38 1.94
C GLY A 148 -13.67 -32.67 3.26
N HIS A 149 -12.68 -33.57 3.28
CA HIS A 149 -11.90 -33.88 4.47
C HIS A 149 -10.79 -32.86 4.73
N ILE A 150 -10.27 -32.23 3.68
CA ILE A 150 -9.26 -31.19 3.82
C ILE A 150 -9.60 -29.95 3.00
N GLU A 151 -8.95 -28.85 3.37
CA GLU A 151 -8.89 -27.63 2.57
C GLU A 151 -7.42 -27.35 2.24
N ILE A 152 -7.13 -27.05 0.97
CA ILE A 152 -5.78 -26.66 0.54
C ILE A 152 -5.80 -25.15 0.24
N VAL A 153 -4.83 -24.44 0.79
CA VAL A 153 -4.58 -23.02 0.54
C VAL A 153 -3.21 -22.83 -0.11
N THR A 154 -3.02 -21.70 -0.78
CA THR A 154 -1.73 -21.33 -1.39
C THR A 154 -0.93 -20.39 -0.47
N SER A 155 0.26 -20.01 -0.90
CA SER A 155 1.09 -18.96 -0.31
C SER A 155 1.67 -18.06 -1.41
N ALA A 156 2.63 -17.18 -1.12
CA ALA A 156 3.38 -16.47 -2.16
C ALA A 156 4.16 -17.47 -3.02
N ALA A 157 4.34 -17.15 -4.31
CA ALA A 157 4.94 -18.05 -5.30
C ALA A 157 6.25 -18.68 -4.81
N THR A 158 7.19 -17.88 -4.33
CA THR A 158 8.47 -18.37 -3.80
C THR A 158 8.57 -18.25 -2.29
N HIS A 159 7.43 -18.14 -1.59
CA HIS A 159 7.40 -17.87 -0.16
C HIS A 159 8.18 -16.58 0.20
N ALA A 160 8.12 -15.56 -0.66
CA ALA A 160 8.80 -14.29 -0.45
C ALA A 160 8.27 -13.57 0.81
N TYR A 161 9.17 -13.00 1.61
CA TYR A 161 8.75 -12.26 2.81
C TYR A 161 8.14 -10.90 2.43
N LEU A 162 6.84 -10.91 2.20
CA LEU A 162 6.06 -9.80 1.63
C LEU A 162 6.25 -8.45 2.36
N PRO A 163 6.36 -8.38 3.71
CA PRO A 163 6.54 -7.11 4.41
C PRO A 163 7.82 -6.34 4.09
N LEU A 164 8.85 -6.97 3.51
CA LEU A 164 10.13 -6.33 3.16
C LEU A 164 10.33 -6.13 1.66
N MET A 165 9.34 -6.49 0.84
CA MET A 165 9.33 -6.16 -0.57
C MET A 165 9.05 -4.65 -0.73
N GLN A 166 9.76 -3.98 -1.62
CA GLN A 166 9.68 -2.52 -1.75
C GLN A 166 8.48 -2.08 -2.60
N THR A 167 8.08 -2.90 -3.56
CA THR A 167 7.11 -2.53 -4.60
C THR A 167 5.84 -3.38 -4.54
N GLU A 168 4.67 -2.74 -4.67
CA GLU A 168 3.39 -3.44 -4.68
C GLU A 168 3.26 -4.39 -5.89
N GLU A 169 3.85 -4.05 -7.03
CA GLU A 169 3.87 -4.89 -8.22
C GLU A 169 4.58 -6.22 -7.97
N SER A 170 5.69 -6.20 -7.24
CA SER A 170 6.41 -7.42 -6.94
C SER A 170 5.65 -8.29 -5.92
N ILE A 171 4.99 -7.68 -4.93
CA ILE A 171 4.08 -8.39 -4.01
C ILE A 171 2.90 -9.01 -4.80
N ARG A 172 2.31 -8.23 -5.70
CA ARG A 172 1.21 -8.67 -6.56
C ARG A 172 1.63 -9.81 -7.48
N ALA A 173 2.81 -9.74 -8.09
CA ALA A 173 3.34 -10.80 -8.92
C ALA A 173 3.51 -12.11 -8.14
N GLN A 174 4.03 -12.05 -6.91
CA GLN A 174 4.13 -13.20 -6.01
C GLN A 174 2.77 -13.84 -5.71
N ILE A 175 1.73 -13.03 -5.44
CA ILE A 175 0.39 -13.52 -5.09
C ILE A 175 -0.33 -14.08 -6.33
N LEU A 176 -0.35 -13.35 -7.44
CA LEU A 176 -1.10 -13.76 -8.64
C LEU A 176 -0.49 -14.99 -9.33
N ALA A 177 0.84 -15.06 -9.40
CA ALA A 177 1.50 -16.24 -9.94
C ALA A 177 1.16 -17.48 -9.10
N ALA A 178 1.12 -17.35 -7.77
CA ALA A 178 0.75 -18.45 -6.89
C ALA A 178 -0.72 -18.89 -7.00
N VAL A 179 -1.65 -17.95 -7.19
CA VAL A 179 -3.07 -18.27 -7.40
C VAL A 179 -3.25 -18.99 -8.74
N LYS A 180 -2.58 -18.52 -9.80
CA LYS A 180 -2.60 -19.15 -11.13
C LYS A 180 -2.00 -20.55 -11.09
N ASP A 181 -0.88 -20.72 -10.40
CA ASP A 181 -0.22 -22.02 -10.25
C ASP A 181 -1.07 -22.99 -9.42
N PHE A 182 -1.71 -22.53 -8.35
CA PHE A 182 -2.65 -23.33 -7.57
C PHE A 182 -3.82 -23.82 -8.43
N GLU A 183 -4.43 -22.93 -9.23
CA GLU A 183 -5.56 -23.26 -10.11
C GLU A 183 -5.18 -24.34 -11.15
N ARG A 184 -3.93 -24.34 -11.62
CA ARG A 184 -3.40 -25.36 -12.53
C ARG A 184 -3.39 -26.78 -11.93
N TYR A 185 -3.15 -26.91 -10.63
CA TYR A 185 -3.06 -28.21 -9.96
C TYR A 185 -4.42 -28.70 -9.40
N PHE A 186 -5.27 -27.78 -8.95
CA PHE A 186 -6.49 -28.12 -8.19
C PHE A 186 -7.79 -27.80 -8.92
N ASP A 187 -7.75 -27.22 -10.13
CA ASP A 187 -8.91 -26.81 -10.95
C ASP A 187 -9.87 -25.83 -10.24
N GLN A 188 -9.39 -25.14 -9.20
CA GLN A 188 -10.14 -24.13 -8.47
C GLN A 188 -9.19 -23.08 -7.89
N LYS A 189 -9.71 -21.87 -7.66
CA LYS A 189 -8.94 -20.81 -6.98
C LYS A 189 -8.91 -21.07 -5.46
N PRO A 190 -7.79 -20.77 -4.79
CA PRO A 190 -7.70 -20.93 -3.35
C PRO A 190 -8.57 -19.87 -2.64
N ARG A 191 -9.34 -20.28 -1.63
CA ARG A 191 -10.10 -19.34 -0.78
C ARG A 191 -9.23 -18.70 0.30
N GLY A 192 -8.25 -19.43 0.80
CA GLY A 192 -7.31 -18.98 1.82
C GLY A 192 -5.92 -18.72 1.27
N PHE A 193 -5.14 -17.96 2.02
CA PHE A 193 -3.75 -17.66 1.70
C PHE A 193 -2.89 -17.67 2.97
N TRP A 194 -1.86 -18.49 2.98
CA TRP A 194 -0.82 -18.42 4.01
C TRP A 194 0.17 -17.31 3.66
N LEU A 195 0.17 -16.23 4.43
CA LEU A 195 1.20 -15.21 4.31
C LEU A 195 2.53 -15.85 4.71
N PRO A 196 3.59 -15.76 3.87
CA PRO A 196 4.90 -16.27 4.25
C PRO A 196 5.28 -15.78 5.64
N GLU A 197 5.52 -16.73 6.54
CA GLU A 197 5.90 -16.46 7.93
C GLU A 197 4.85 -15.69 8.74
N CYS A 198 3.58 -15.76 8.34
CA CYS A 198 2.50 -14.90 8.82
C CYS A 198 2.87 -13.39 8.73
N GLY A 199 3.79 -13.04 7.82
CA GLY A 199 4.30 -11.69 7.60
C GLY A 199 3.22 -10.80 7.00
N TYR A 200 2.60 -9.98 7.85
CA TYR A 200 1.57 -9.04 7.45
C TYR A 200 2.13 -7.62 7.36
N THR A 201 1.69 -6.89 6.32
CA THR A 201 1.87 -5.45 6.19
C THR A 201 0.55 -4.81 5.75
N PRO A 202 0.12 -3.67 6.31
CA PRO A 202 -1.10 -2.98 5.90
C PRO A 202 -1.12 -2.67 4.39
N GLY A 203 -2.31 -2.75 3.78
CA GLY A 203 -2.51 -2.52 2.35
C GLY A 203 -2.47 -3.79 1.50
N ILE A 204 -1.87 -4.88 2.00
CA ILE A 204 -1.77 -6.15 1.26
C ILE A 204 -3.13 -6.80 1.00
N GLU A 205 -4.12 -6.53 1.87
CA GLU A 205 -5.50 -7.03 1.74
C GLU A 205 -6.17 -6.68 0.41
N ARG A 206 -5.80 -5.54 -0.19
CA ARG A 206 -6.32 -5.12 -1.50
C ARG A 206 -5.86 -6.08 -2.60
N ILE A 207 -4.58 -6.43 -2.59
CA ILE A 207 -3.96 -7.32 -3.58
C ILE A 207 -4.48 -8.76 -3.40
N LEU A 208 -4.62 -9.20 -2.15
CA LEU A 208 -5.22 -10.49 -1.83
C LEU A 208 -6.67 -10.58 -2.31
N SER A 209 -7.47 -9.53 -2.09
CA SER A 209 -8.86 -9.47 -2.55
C SER A 209 -8.97 -9.43 -4.08
N GLU A 210 -8.08 -8.70 -4.77
CA GLU A 210 -7.95 -8.72 -6.24
C GLU A 210 -7.69 -10.14 -6.75
N ALA A 211 -6.86 -10.91 -6.05
CA ALA A 211 -6.55 -12.29 -6.38
C ALA A 211 -7.67 -13.29 -6.04
N GLY A 212 -8.76 -12.84 -5.40
CA GLY A 212 -9.90 -13.67 -5.00
C GLY A 212 -9.73 -14.37 -3.65
N ILE A 213 -8.70 -14.04 -2.88
CA ILE A 213 -8.48 -14.57 -1.53
C ILE A 213 -9.52 -14.01 -0.57
N ARG A 214 -10.06 -14.86 0.30
CA ARG A 214 -11.11 -14.53 1.27
C ARG A 214 -10.59 -14.44 2.70
N TYR A 215 -9.52 -15.16 3.00
CA TYR A 215 -8.92 -15.15 4.34
C TYR A 215 -7.42 -15.43 4.35
N ILE A 216 -6.78 -14.99 5.43
CA ILE A 216 -5.36 -15.19 5.72
C ILE A 216 -5.16 -15.72 7.14
N PHE A 217 -3.97 -16.27 7.39
CA PHE A 217 -3.48 -16.58 8.73
C PHE A 217 -2.51 -15.49 9.19
N THR A 218 -2.59 -15.12 10.47
CA THR A 218 -1.75 -14.07 11.06
C THR A 218 -1.19 -14.52 12.40
N ASP A 219 -0.08 -13.89 12.81
CA ASP A 219 0.39 -14.01 14.18
C ASP A 219 -0.69 -13.50 15.17
N ALA A 220 -0.79 -14.14 16.33
CA ALA A 220 -1.79 -13.78 17.34
C ALA A 220 -1.75 -12.29 17.74
N THR A 221 -0.56 -11.69 17.74
CA THR A 221 -0.36 -10.29 18.11
C THR A 221 -0.94 -9.33 17.08
N ALA A 222 -1.01 -9.72 15.80
CA ALA A 222 -1.58 -8.90 14.72
C ALA A 222 -3.02 -8.49 15.04
N VAL A 223 -3.83 -9.47 15.46
CA VAL A 223 -5.23 -9.26 15.85
C VAL A 223 -5.32 -8.68 17.26
N ALA A 224 -4.51 -9.17 18.20
CA ALA A 224 -4.54 -8.68 19.58
C ALA A 224 -4.24 -7.18 19.72
N PHE A 225 -3.43 -6.61 18.83
CA PHE A 225 -3.08 -5.18 18.82
C PHE A 225 -3.75 -4.39 17.68
N ALA A 226 -4.75 -4.96 17.00
CA ALA A 226 -5.47 -4.28 15.93
C ALA A 226 -6.16 -2.99 16.41
N SER A 227 -6.46 -2.07 15.49
CA SER A 227 -7.11 -0.77 15.75
C SER A 227 -8.46 -0.65 15.03
N PRO A 228 -9.58 -0.36 15.73
CA PRO A 228 -9.70 -0.28 17.19
C PRO A 228 -9.38 -1.62 17.86
N HIS A 229 -8.89 -1.57 19.10
CA HIS A 229 -8.61 -2.80 19.86
C HIS A 229 -9.86 -3.67 19.87
N PRO A 230 -9.83 -4.85 19.25
CA PRO A 230 -11.03 -5.65 19.13
C PRO A 230 -11.43 -6.07 20.53
N HIS A 231 -12.69 -5.79 20.91
CA HIS A 231 -13.17 -5.98 22.28
C HIS A 231 -13.03 -7.43 22.78
N ARG A 232 -12.85 -8.36 21.84
CA ARG A 232 -12.66 -9.82 21.92
C ARG A 232 -11.79 -10.23 20.72
N GLU A 233 -11.18 -11.43 20.74
CA GLU A 233 -10.77 -12.26 19.57
C GLU A 233 -9.26 -12.59 19.41
N GLN A 234 -8.79 -13.63 20.12
CA GLN A 234 -7.79 -14.58 19.59
C GLN A 234 -8.44 -15.91 19.13
N LEU A 235 -9.77 -16.02 19.26
CA LEU A 235 -10.55 -17.25 19.05
C LEU A 235 -11.72 -17.04 18.08
N ALA A 236 -11.62 -16.01 17.24
CA ALA A 236 -12.46 -15.77 16.07
C ALA A 236 -11.66 -14.95 15.04
N PRO A 237 -12.02 -14.98 13.75
CA PRO A 237 -11.36 -14.15 12.75
C PRO A 237 -11.81 -12.69 12.86
N LEU A 238 -10.91 -11.77 12.48
CA LEU A 238 -11.17 -10.33 12.34
C LEU A 238 -11.20 -9.94 10.86
N LEU A 239 -12.13 -9.09 10.46
CA LEU A 239 -12.16 -8.55 9.09
C LEU A 239 -11.20 -7.35 9.00
N THR A 240 -10.21 -7.39 8.10
CA THR A 240 -9.14 -6.35 8.04
C THR A 240 -9.62 -4.97 7.61
N SER A 241 -10.63 -4.92 6.74
CA SER A 241 -11.30 -3.70 6.28
C SER A 241 -12.67 -4.06 5.67
N THR A 242 -13.54 -3.07 5.39
CA THR A 242 -14.90 -3.34 4.85
C THR A 242 -14.91 -4.16 3.56
N ASP A 243 -13.86 -4.04 2.75
CA ASP A 243 -13.65 -4.77 1.50
C ASP A 243 -12.37 -5.65 1.57
N GLY A 244 -11.92 -5.96 2.78
CA GLY A 244 -10.69 -6.71 3.05
C GLY A 244 -10.89 -8.23 3.14
N VAL A 245 -9.93 -8.89 3.76
CA VAL A 245 -9.91 -10.34 3.98
C VAL A 245 -10.14 -10.67 5.45
N MET A 246 -10.61 -11.88 5.75
CA MET A 246 -10.70 -12.38 7.12
C MET A 246 -9.32 -12.81 7.63
N ALA A 247 -8.89 -12.33 8.78
CA ALA A 247 -7.64 -12.69 9.41
C ALA A 247 -7.88 -13.66 10.57
N PHE A 248 -7.36 -14.88 10.45
CA PHE A 248 -7.39 -15.90 11.49
C PHE A 248 -6.11 -15.84 12.33
N PRO A 249 -6.19 -15.44 13.62
CA PRO A 249 -5.03 -15.43 14.49
C PRO A 249 -4.63 -16.85 14.89
N CYS A 250 -3.34 -17.18 14.74
CA CYS A 250 -2.79 -18.47 15.14
C CYS A 250 -2.66 -18.60 16.67
N ASP A 251 -3.19 -19.68 17.25
CA ASP A 251 -3.25 -19.89 18.70
C ASP A 251 -1.87 -20.21 19.31
N LEU A 252 -1.36 -19.28 20.12
CA LEU A 252 -0.08 -19.44 20.83
C LEU A 252 -0.11 -20.60 21.84
N ALA A 253 -1.27 -20.88 22.46
CA ALA A 253 -1.38 -21.92 23.49
C ALA A 253 -1.19 -23.32 22.89
N SER A 254 -1.76 -23.60 21.72
CA SER A 254 -1.51 -24.82 20.97
C SER A 254 -0.04 -24.96 20.54
N MET A 255 0.57 -23.88 20.03
CA MET A 255 1.98 -23.91 19.62
C MET A 255 2.90 -24.21 20.80
N HIS A 256 2.73 -23.55 21.94
CA HIS A 256 3.52 -23.81 23.14
C HIS A 256 3.38 -25.27 23.61
N GLN A 257 2.16 -25.80 23.64
CA GLN A 257 1.90 -27.15 24.14
C GLN A 257 2.56 -28.25 23.29
N ILE A 258 2.69 -28.06 21.98
CA ILE A 258 3.35 -29.03 21.10
C ILE A 258 4.86 -28.77 21.00
N CYS A 259 5.27 -27.52 20.80
CA CYS A 259 6.62 -27.18 20.34
C CYS A 259 7.55 -26.62 21.42
N SER A 260 7.09 -26.40 22.66
CA SER A 260 7.95 -25.91 23.74
C SER A 260 9.15 -26.86 23.95
N PRO A 261 10.41 -26.35 23.92
CA PRO A 261 11.58 -27.18 24.14
C PRO A 261 11.71 -27.74 25.57
N GLU A 262 11.01 -27.16 26.54
CA GLU A 262 11.12 -27.54 27.95
C GLU A 262 10.07 -28.57 28.38
N ASP A 263 8.83 -28.39 27.92
CA ASP A 263 7.66 -29.16 28.35
C ASP A 263 6.67 -29.48 27.21
N GLY A 264 7.02 -29.16 25.96
CA GLY A 264 6.20 -29.44 24.80
C GLY A 264 6.26 -30.91 24.41
N TYR A 265 5.16 -31.41 23.83
CA TYR A 265 5.03 -32.82 23.48
C TYR A 265 6.16 -33.36 22.62
N SER A 266 6.60 -32.62 21.59
CA SER A 266 7.63 -33.10 20.66
C SER A 266 8.98 -33.43 21.34
N SER A 267 9.20 -32.91 22.55
CA SER A 267 10.41 -33.12 23.35
C SER A 267 10.31 -34.27 24.37
N ASP A 268 9.17 -34.98 24.45
CA ASP A 268 8.97 -36.05 25.43
C ASP A 268 10.02 -37.15 25.31
N PHE A 269 10.44 -37.67 26.47
CA PHE A 269 11.56 -38.60 26.54
C PHE A 269 11.30 -39.95 25.88
N LEU A 270 10.04 -40.30 25.59
CA LEU A 270 9.71 -41.56 24.92
C LEU A 270 9.77 -41.48 23.39
N TYR A 271 9.79 -40.27 22.82
CA TYR A 271 9.81 -40.06 21.37
C TYR A 271 11.20 -40.23 20.76
N ARG A 272 11.21 -40.59 19.47
CA ARG A 272 12.43 -40.79 18.68
C ARG A 272 13.27 -39.51 18.65
N ASP A 273 14.56 -39.65 18.94
CA ASP A 273 15.50 -38.54 18.89
C ASP A 273 15.85 -38.21 17.43
N TYR A 274 15.68 -36.95 17.06
CA TYR A 274 15.95 -36.48 15.71
C TYR A 274 17.44 -36.47 15.37
N TYR A 275 18.30 -36.16 16.35
CA TYR A 275 19.72 -35.92 16.16
C TYR A 275 20.57 -37.20 16.24
N SER A 276 19.98 -38.33 16.63
CA SER A 276 20.68 -39.60 16.87
C SER A 276 20.75 -40.52 15.64
N ALA A 277 21.35 -40.07 14.54
CA ALA A 277 21.52 -40.90 13.35
C ALA A 277 22.84 -41.70 13.38
N ASN A 278 22.80 -42.97 12.95
CA ASN A 278 24.02 -43.75 12.68
C ASN A 278 24.65 -43.39 11.32
N ASP A 279 25.79 -43.97 10.97
CA ASP A 279 26.48 -43.72 9.69
C ASP A 279 25.62 -44.05 8.45
N ALA A 280 24.60 -44.91 8.61
CA ALA A 280 23.63 -45.29 7.59
C ALA A 280 22.37 -44.39 7.58
N GLY A 281 22.27 -43.40 8.47
CA GLY A 281 21.16 -42.45 8.57
C GLY A 281 19.97 -42.91 9.43
N PHE A 282 20.01 -44.10 10.04
CA PHE A 282 18.92 -44.60 10.89
C PHE A 282 18.98 -44.03 12.30
N LYS A 283 17.80 -43.67 12.82
CA LYS A 283 17.62 -43.10 14.17
C LYS A 283 17.06 -44.16 15.12
N TYR A 284 17.86 -44.60 16.08
CA TYR A 284 17.52 -45.70 17.00
C TYR A 284 17.36 -45.29 18.46
N ASP A 285 17.64 -44.03 18.79
CA ASP A 285 17.53 -43.53 20.16
C ASP A 285 16.25 -42.74 20.37
N ARG A 286 15.84 -42.62 21.64
CA ARG A 286 14.80 -41.70 22.10
C ARG A 286 15.40 -40.44 22.73
N ASN A 287 14.59 -39.40 22.86
CA ASN A 287 14.92 -38.18 23.60
C ASN A 287 15.30 -38.55 25.04
N THR A 288 16.58 -38.63 25.41
CA THR A 288 16.98 -38.82 26.83
C THR A 288 17.27 -37.47 27.50
N SER A 289 17.10 -37.41 28.82
CA SER A 289 17.47 -36.25 29.65
C SER A 289 18.92 -35.80 29.36
N LYS A 290 19.22 -34.50 29.51
CA LYS A 290 20.49 -33.74 29.24
C LYS A 290 21.83 -34.41 29.64
N GLY A 291 22.12 -35.62 29.19
CA GLY A 291 23.31 -36.42 29.46
C GLY A 291 23.82 -37.10 28.19
N ARG A 292 25.07 -37.59 28.23
CA ARG A 292 25.77 -38.17 27.06
C ARG A 292 25.28 -39.57 26.66
N LEU A 293 24.47 -40.23 27.48
CA LEU A 293 23.95 -41.58 27.23
C LEU A 293 22.52 -41.49 26.69
N LYS A 294 22.36 -41.85 25.41
CA LYS A 294 21.06 -42.03 24.76
C LYS A 294 20.53 -43.45 25.06
N MET A 295 19.21 -43.59 25.07
CA MET A 295 18.53 -44.86 25.34
C MET A 295 17.81 -45.32 24.07
N PRO A 296 17.64 -46.63 23.87
CA PRO A 296 16.94 -47.17 22.70
C PRO A 296 15.50 -46.65 22.57
N TYR A 297 15.10 -46.38 21.35
CA TYR A 297 13.74 -46.03 20.97
C TYR A 297 12.80 -47.23 21.06
N HIS A 298 11.61 -47.03 21.64
CA HIS A 298 10.59 -48.06 21.82
C HIS A 298 9.26 -47.62 21.17
N PRO A 299 9.02 -48.02 19.91
CA PRO A 299 7.88 -47.57 19.12
C PRO A 299 6.50 -47.74 19.78
N ALA A 300 6.29 -48.84 20.50
CA ALA A 300 5.03 -49.10 21.19
C ALA A 300 4.76 -48.12 22.34
N LEU A 301 5.79 -47.79 23.13
CA LEU A 301 5.68 -46.83 24.23
C LEU A 301 5.48 -45.40 23.69
N ALA A 302 6.16 -45.07 22.60
CA ALA A 302 6.02 -43.79 21.93
C ALA A 302 4.60 -43.62 21.36
N SER A 303 4.02 -44.67 20.77
CA SER A 303 2.64 -44.69 20.28
C SER A 303 1.61 -44.49 21.40
N GLU A 304 1.75 -45.21 22.53
CA GLU A 304 0.90 -45.01 23.72
C GLU A 304 1.00 -43.56 24.24
N ARG A 305 2.22 -43.02 24.28
CA ARG A 305 2.45 -41.64 24.72
C ARG A 305 1.81 -40.59 23.80
N ALA A 306 1.84 -40.81 22.49
CA ALA A 306 1.18 -39.94 21.52
C ALA A 306 -0.35 -39.94 21.69
N GLU A 307 -0.93 -41.09 22.05
CA GLU A 307 -2.36 -41.17 22.38
C GLU A 307 -2.70 -40.38 23.65
N GLU A 308 -1.88 -40.50 24.70
CA GLU A 308 -2.04 -39.72 25.94
C GLU A 308 -1.95 -38.20 25.67
N HIS A 309 -0.98 -37.79 24.85
CA HIS A 309 -0.82 -36.38 24.47
C HIS A 309 -1.99 -35.87 23.63
N ALA A 310 -2.57 -36.70 22.75
CA ALA A 310 -3.75 -36.32 21.97
C ALA A 310 -4.98 -36.08 22.88
N ASP A 311 -5.17 -36.93 23.91
CA ASP A 311 -6.21 -36.75 24.92
C ASP A 311 -5.99 -35.48 25.76
N ASP A 312 -4.75 -35.24 26.21
CA ASP A 312 -4.43 -34.02 26.97
C ASP A 312 -4.61 -32.74 26.13
N PHE A 313 -4.17 -32.75 24.87
CA PHE A 313 -4.36 -31.63 23.95
C PHE A 313 -5.85 -31.32 23.78
N LEU A 314 -6.68 -32.35 23.54
CA LEU A 314 -8.12 -32.20 23.38
C LEU A 314 -8.78 -31.60 24.62
N LYS A 315 -8.42 -32.05 25.83
CA LYS A 315 -8.91 -31.47 27.10
C LYS A 315 -8.59 -29.98 27.23
N HIS A 316 -7.39 -29.57 26.83
CA HIS A 316 -6.97 -28.17 26.86
C HIS A 316 -7.76 -27.31 25.86
N ARG A 317 -7.96 -27.78 24.62
CA ARG A 317 -8.78 -27.08 23.62
C ARG A 317 -10.25 -26.98 24.05
N GLN A 318 -10.81 -28.03 24.67
CA GLN A 318 -12.16 -27.99 25.26
C GLN A 318 -12.28 -26.93 26.37
N LYS A 319 -11.27 -26.83 27.24
CA LYS A 319 -11.22 -25.82 28.30
C LYS A 319 -11.15 -24.40 27.70
N GLN A 320 -10.34 -24.20 26.66
CA GLN A 320 -10.20 -22.92 25.96
C GLN A 320 -11.54 -22.48 25.33
N VAL A 321 -12.22 -23.37 24.60
CA VAL A 321 -13.58 -23.12 24.06
C VAL A 321 -14.58 -22.80 25.16
N GLN A 322 -14.59 -23.58 26.25
CA GLN A 322 -15.55 -23.40 27.34
C GLN A 322 -15.36 -22.09 28.10
N GLN A 323 -14.12 -21.59 28.18
CA GLN A 323 -13.84 -20.26 28.73
C GLN A 323 -14.35 -19.18 27.77
N ALA A 324 -14.05 -19.29 26.47
CA ALA A 324 -14.38 -18.31 25.44
C ALA A 324 -15.89 -18.07 25.24
N LEU A 325 -16.71 -19.10 25.42
CA LEU A 325 -18.18 -19.00 25.33
C LEU A 325 -18.81 -17.94 26.26
N ARG A 326 -18.13 -17.53 27.33
CA ARG A 326 -18.67 -16.53 28.27
C ARG A 326 -18.74 -15.13 27.68
N TRP A 327 -18.01 -14.87 26.59
CA TRP A 327 -17.84 -13.55 26.02
C TRP A 327 -17.75 -13.57 24.49
N LEU A 328 -18.15 -14.61 23.77
CA LEU A 328 -18.26 -14.53 22.31
C LEU A 328 -19.73 -14.56 21.91
N ASP A 329 -20.07 -13.80 20.87
CA ASP A 329 -21.40 -13.75 20.26
C ASP A 329 -21.64 -14.91 19.26
N ARG A 330 -20.60 -15.73 19.05
CA ARG A 330 -20.53 -16.88 18.16
C ARG A 330 -19.74 -18.02 18.81
N LYS A 331 -19.75 -19.19 18.19
CA LYS A 331 -18.90 -20.30 18.63
C LYS A 331 -17.42 -19.96 18.35
N PRO A 332 -16.51 -20.06 19.34
CA PRO A 332 -15.08 -19.84 19.12
C PRO A 332 -14.49 -20.82 18.13
N VAL A 333 -13.46 -20.41 17.40
CA VAL A 333 -12.58 -21.27 16.61
C VAL A 333 -11.15 -21.11 17.09
N ILE A 334 -10.50 -22.23 17.42
CA ILE A 334 -9.07 -22.27 17.76
C ILE A 334 -8.31 -22.65 16.50
N VAL A 335 -7.52 -21.74 15.96
CA VAL A 335 -6.70 -21.99 14.76
C VAL A 335 -5.30 -22.39 15.21
N SER A 336 -4.95 -23.66 15.05
CA SER A 336 -3.64 -24.19 15.45
C SER A 336 -2.80 -24.45 14.22
N SER A 337 -1.82 -23.59 13.99
CA SER A 337 -0.94 -23.64 12.83
C SER A 337 0.44 -24.18 13.18
N PHE A 338 0.96 -25.06 12.34
CA PHE A 338 2.29 -25.66 12.51
C PHE A 338 2.96 -25.82 11.15
N GLN A 339 4.29 -25.84 11.13
CA GLN A 339 5.03 -26.40 9.99
C GLN A 339 4.62 -27.87 9.82
N ALA A 340 4.35 -28.30 8.59
CA ALA A 340 3.91 -29.67 8.33
C ALA A 340 4.99 -30.67 8.75
N GLU A 341 6.26 -30.35 8.49
CA GLU A 341 7.45 -31.14 8.77
C GLU A 341 7.67 -31.35 10.27
N LEU A 342 6.99 -30.59 11.14
CA LEU A 342 6.92 -30.92 12.56
C LEU A 342 6.37 -32.34 12.76
N PHE A 343 5.31 -32.69 12.04
CA PHE A 343 4.61 -33.96 12.21
C PHE A 343 5.24 -35.05 11.34
N GLY A 344 6.30 -35.64 11.89
CA GLY A 344 6.91 -36.87 11.40
C GLY A 344 8.39 -36.72 11.11
N HIS A 345 8.84 -35.58 10.59
CA HIS A 345 10.26 -35.32 10.41
C HIS A 345 10.93 -34.90 11.72
N TRP A 346 10.54 -33.75 12.29
CA TRP A 346 11.10 -33.27 13.57
C TRP A 346 10.55 -34.03 14.78
N TRP A 347 9.24 -34.32 14.79
CA TRP A 347 8.58 -35.15 15.80
C TRP A 347 7.99 -36.39 15.11
N TYR A 348 8.71 -37.52 15.22
CA TYR A 348 8.42 -38.73 14.44
C TYR A 348 7.01 -39.30 14.64
N GLU A 349 6.50 -39.20 15.86
CA GLU A 349 5.19 -39.72 16.25
C GLU A 349 4.06 -38.72 15.98
N GLY A 350 4.38 -37.55 15.44
CA GLY A 350 3.42 -36.50 15.11
C GLY A 350 2.24 -36.95 14.24
N PRO A 351 2.43 -37.71 13.15
CA PRO A 351 1.32 -38.21 12.34
C PRO A 351 0.38 -39.10 13.14
N HIS A 352 0.93 -39.96 14.01
CA HIS A 352 0.12 -40.82 14.87
C HIS A 352 -0.64 -40.02 15.94
N PHE A 353 -0.01 -38.99 16.54
CA PHE A 353 -0.70 -38.04 17.41
C PHE A 353 -1.90 -37.39 16.70
N LEU A 354 -1.73 -36.92 15.45
CA LEU A 354 -2.81 -36.30 14.68
C LEU A 354 -3.93 -37.29 14.38
N GLU A 355 -3.59 -38.52 14.01
CA GLU A 355 -4.57 -39.61 13.82
C GLU A 355 -5.41 -39.81 15.08
N GLN A 356 -4.76 -39.96 16.25
CA GLN A 356 -5.45 -40.15 17.52
C GLN A 356 -6.29 -38.93 17.91
N LEU A 357 -5.79 -37.71 17.67
CA LEU A 357 -6.54 -36.48 17.93
C LEU A 357 -7.82 -36.44 17.10
N CYS A 358 -7.75 -36.72 15.79
CA CYS A 358 -8.92 -36.77 14.91
C CYS A 358 -9.94 -37.82 15.37
N ARG A 359 -9.48 -39.04 15.71
CA ARG A 359 -10.35 -40.11 16.21
C ARG A 359 -11.05 -39.72 17.50
N LYS A 360 -10.33 -39.18 18.49
CA LYS A 360 -10.88 -38.76 19.78
C LYS A 360 -11.87 -37.60 19.61
N MET A 361 -11.55 -36.58 18.82
CA MET A 361 -12.46 -35.47 18.55
C MET A 361 -13.80 -35.91 17.95
N PHE A 362 -13.78 -36.92 17.07
CA PHE A 362 -14.97 -37.48 16.44
C PHE A 362 -15.74 -38.44 17.35
N LEU A 363 -15.06 -39.42 17.96
CA LEU A 363 -15.69 -40.54 18.67
C LEU A 363 -16.15 -40.17 20.09
N ASP A 364 -15.39 -39.32 20.80
CA ASP A 364 -15.67 -38.99 22.20
C ASP A 364 -16.86 -38.01 22.34
N GLN A 365 -17.50 -37.66 21.21
CA GLN A 365 -18.63 -36.75 21.14
C GLN A 365 -18.32 -35.48 21.92
N THR A 366 -17.31 -34.73 21.48
CA THR A 366 -16.79 -33.64 22.29
C THR A 366 -17.52 -32.32 22.07
N ALA A 367 -17.27 -31.37 22.97
CA ALA A 367 -17.76 -30.00 22.84
C ALA A 367 -17.06 -29.22 21.70
N VAL A 368 -15.99 -29.75 21.10
CA VAL A 368 -15.18 -29.08 20.07
C VAL A 368 -15.18 -29.92 18.80
N LYS A 369 -15.59 -29.34 17.68
CA LYS A 369 -15.60 -30.02 16.37
C LYS A 369 -14.43 -29.52 15.51
N MET A 370 -13.79 -30.41 14.75
CA MET A 370 -12.86 -29.96 13.70
C MET A 370 -13.63 -29.20 12.60
N ILE A 371 -13.03 -28.17 12.04
CA ILE A 371 -13.58 -27.36 10.94
C ILE A 371 -12.46 -26.86 10.04
N THR A 372 -12.72 -26.62 8.75
CA THR A 372 -11.81 -25.79 7.94
C THR A 372 -12.15 -24.30 8.08
N PRO A 373 -11.20 -23.38 7.86
CA PRO A 373 -11.50 -21.95 7.88
C PRO A 373 -12.60 -21.55 6.88
N SER A 374 -12.63 -22.14 5.68
CA SER A 374 -13.72 -21.89 4.71
C SER A 374 -15.09 -22.32 5.24
N GLU A 375 -15.19 -23.52 5.81
CA GLU A 375 -16.45 -23.99 6.43
C GLU A 375 -16.89 -23.07 7.58
N TYR A 376 -15.94 -22.58 8.38
CA TYR A 376 -16.24 -21.62 9.46
C TYR A 376 -16.77 -20.30 8.91
N LEU A 377 -16.19 -19.76 7.83
CA LEU A 377 -16.67 -18.53 7.19
C LEU A 377 -18.02 -18.71 6.49
N ASP A 378 -18.33 -19.92 6.02
CA ASP A 378 -19.66 -20.22 5.46
C ASP A 378 -20.74 -20.21 6.57
N GLU A 379 -20.40 -20.58 7.81
CA GLU A 379 -21.27 -20.43 8.99
C GLU A 379 -21.30 -19.00 9.56
N TYR A 380 -20.15 -18.31 9.57
CA TYR A 380 -19.98 -16.98 10.13
C TYR A 380 -19.34 -16.00 9.11
N PRO A 381 -20.11 -15.50 8.12
CA PRO A 381 -19.57 -14.70 7.02
C PRO A 381 -19.21 -13.25 7.40
N THR A 382 -19.49 -12.83 8.64
CA THR A 382 -19.25 -11.46 9.12
C THR A 382 -18.42 -11.49 10.39
N ALA A 383 -17.54 -10.50 10.58
CA ALA A 383 -16.67 -10.36 11.75
C ALA A 383 -16.56 -8.89 12.15
N GLY A 384 -15.99 -8.62 13.33
CA GLY A 384 -15.58 -7.27 13.70
C GLY A 384 -14.56 -6.74 12.69
N VAL A 385 -14.58 -5.43 12.43
CA VAL A 385 -13.63 -4.78 11.52
C VAL A 385 -12.51 -4.13 12.34
N GLY A 386 -11.26 -4.38 11.98
CA GLY A 386 -10.10 -3.71 12.60
C GLY A 386 -8.85 -3.78 11.74
N GLN A 387 -8.07 -2.70 11.80
CA GLN A 387 -6.79 -2.58 11.10
C GLN A 387 -5.71 -3.34 11.87
N LEU A 388 -5.07 -4.29 11.20
CA LEU A 388 -3.97 -5.06 11.79
C LEU A 388 -2.67 -4.24 11.75
N ASN A 389 -1.81 -4.46 12.74
CA ASN A 389 -0.45 -3.92 12.72
C ASN A 389 0.48 -4.85 11.92
N PRO A 390 1.61 -4.33 11.39
CA PRO A 390 2.68 -5.17 10.89
C PRO A 390 3.10 -6.20 11.93
N SER A 391 3.23 -7.45 11.51
CA SER A 391 3.51 -8.58 12.40
C SER A 391 4.08 -9.75 11.61
N SER A 392 4.71 -10.70 12.29
CA SER A 392 5.08 -12.00 11.73
C SER A 392 5.08 -13.07 12.83
N ALA A 393 5.17 -14.34 12.43
CA ALA A 393 5.45 -15.45 13.34
C ALA A 393 6.97 -15.60 13.65
N GLY A 394 7.79 -14.64 13.22
CA GLY A 394 9.23 -14.60 13.48
C GLY A 394 9.58 -14.12 14.89
N ARG A 395 10.89 -13.91 15.15
CA ARG A 395 11.35 -13.42 16.46
C ARG A 395 10.71 -12.07 16.79
N SER A 396 10.33 -11.93 18.06
CA SER A 396 9.69 -10.72 18.60
C SER A 396 8.37 -10.36 17.90
N HIS A 397 7.70 -11.32 17.25
CA HIS A 397 6.50 -11.13 16.43
C HIS A 397 6.67 -10.07 15.32
N SER A 398 7.89 -9.98 14.78
CA SER A 398 8.32 -8.89 13.90
C SER A 398 9.20 -9.38 12.74
N SER A 399 9.63 -8.48 11.86
CA SER A 399 10.53 -8.81 10.74
C SER A 399 11.97 -9.13 11.15
N GLU A 400 12.32 -9.19 12.44
CA GLU A 400 13.68 -9.35 12.96
C GLU A 400 14.44 -10.55 12.39
N THR A 401 13.77 -11.69 12.14
CA THR A 401 14.41 -12.87 11.55
C THR A 401 14.92 -12.59 10.13
N TRP A 402 14.16 -11.83 9.34
CA TRP A 402 14.48 -11.55 7.93
C TRP A 402 15.22 -10.24 7.75
N LEU A 403 15.13 -9.29 8.69
CA LEU A 403 15.85 -8.02 8.65
C LEU A 403 16.72 -7.84 9.89
N GLN A 404 17.99 -8.24 9.76
CA GLN A 404 19.03 -8.05 10.75
C GLN A 404 20.42 -7.97 10.09
N ALA A 405 21.46 -7.60 10.85
CA ALA A 405 22.79 -7.29 10.30
C ALA A 405 23.46 -8.41 9.45
N GLY A 406 23.05 -9.67 9.63
CA GLY A 406 23.55 -10.82 8.88
C GLY A 406 22.91 -11.01 7.51
N ASN A 407 21.72 -10.44 7.27
CA ASN A 407 20.98 -10.60 6.02
C ASN A 407 20.50 -9.28 5.39
N ASP A 408 20.61 -8.14 6.08
CA ASP A 408 20.17 -6.81 5.59
C ASP A 408 20.74 -6.42 4.21
N TRP A 409 21.97 -6.87 3.91
CA TRP A 409 22.70 -6.57 2.68
C TRP A 409 21.97 -7.05 1.42
N ILE A 410 21.07 -8.03 1.52
CA ILE A 410 20.35 -8.57 0.36
C ILE A 410 19.31 -7.58 -0.17
N TYR A 411 18.68 -6.79 0.71
CA TYR A 411 17.47 -6.04 0.36
C TYR A 411 17.73 -4.94 -0.66
N ARG A 412 18.85 -4.22 -0.55
CA ARG A 412 19.22 -3.22 -1.58
C ARG A 412 19.33 -3.83 -2.99
N HIS A 413 19.73 -5.11 -3.08
CA HIS A 413 19.87 -5.81 -4.36
C HIS A 413 18.51 -6.32 -4.86
N LEU A 414 17.69 -6.87 -3.96
CA LEU A 414 16.32 -7.28 -4.29
C LEU A 414 15.47 -6.08 -4.72
N HIS A 415 15.53 -4.97 -4.00
CA HIS A 415 14.79 -3.74 -4.29
C HIS A 415 15.21 -3.11 -5.62
N GLU A 416 16.51 -3.13 -5.95
CA GLU A 416 16.97 -2.67 -7.27
C GLU A 416 16.47 -3.60 -8.39
N ALA A 417 16.48 -4.92 -8.15
CA ALA A 417 15.98 -5.88 -9.10
C ALA A 417 14.46 -5.76 -9.31
N GLU A 418 13.68 -5.48 -8.26
CA GLU A 418 12.24 -5.16 -8.33
C GLU A 418 11.98 -3.98 -9.28
N LYS A 419 12.66 -2.84 -9.04
CA LYS A 419 12.52 -1.65 -9.89
C LYS A 419 12.85 -1.94 -11.34
N ARG A 420 13.93 -2.70 -11.57
CA ARG A 420 14.38 -3.06 -12.91
C ARG A 420 13.36 -3.95 -13.62
N MET A 421 12.79 -4.93 -12.93
CA MET A 421 11.75 -5.80 -13.47
C MET A 421 10.49 -5.01 -13.85
N ILE A 422 10.04 -4.11 -12.97
CA ILE A 422 8.89 -3.23 -13.24
C ILE A 422 9.13 -2.33 -14.45
N HIS A 423 10.35 -1.77 -14.56
CA HIS A 423 10.74 -0.95 -15.71
C HIS A 423 10.58 -1.71 -17.02
N PHE A 424 11.12 -2.93 -17.12
CA PHE A 424 11.00 -3.75 -18.33
C PHE A 424 9.59 -4.28 -18.58
N ALA A 425 8.85 -4.62 -17.51
CA ALA A 425 7.47 -5.08 -17.65
C ALA A 425 6.56 -3.96 -18.19
N THR A 426 6.83 -2.71 -17.82
CA THR A 426 6.03 -1.52 -18.14
C THR A 426 6.45 -0.86 -19.46
N ASN A 427 7.76 -0.70 -19.71
CA ASN A 427 8.28 -0.01 -20.90
C ASN A 427 8.57 -0.99 -22.04
N GLN A 428 7.64 -1.09 -23.00
CA GLN A 428 7.66 -2.08 -24.08
C GLN A 428 7.84 -1.50 -25.48
N GLU A 429 8.32 -0.27 -25.62
CA GLU A 429 8.47 0.37 -26.93
C GLU A 429 9.32 -0.45 -27.91
N HIS A 430 10.31 -1.20 -27.41
CA HIS A 430 11.15 -2.11 -28.20
C HIS A 430 10.39 -3.34 -28.74
N LEU A 431 9.34 -3.82 -28.06
CA LEU A 431 8.51 -4.95 -28.49
C LEU A 431 7.48 -4.54 -29.57
N HIS A 432 7.09 -3.26 -29.63
CA HIS A 432 6.09 -2.78 -30.59
C HIS A 432 6.61 -2.60 -32.03
N HIS A 433 7.93 -2.58 -32.21
CA HIS A 433 8.58 -2.40 -33.51
C HIS A 433 9.44 -3.60 -33.95
N ALA A 434 9.53 -4.64 -33.13
CA ALA A 434 10.30 -5.86 -33.42
C ALA A 434 9.53 -6.84 -34.32
N GLU A 435 10.24 -7.62 -35.13
CA GLU A 435 9.65 -8.75 -35.85
C GLU A 435 9.12 -9.81 -34.86
N LYS A 436 8.08 -10.55 -35.25
CA LYS A 436 7.36 -11.48 -34.35
C LYS A 436 8.26 -12.51 -33.67
N ALA A 437 9.29 -13.03 -34.36
CA ALA A 437 10.23 -14.00 -33.81
C ALA A 437 11.12 -13.38 -32.72
N THR A 438 11.57 -12.14 -32.92
CA THR A 438 12.33 -11.38 -31.92
C THR A 438 11.47 -11.07 -30.70
N ALA A 439 10.20 -10.68 -30.90
CA ALA A 439 9.28 -10.41 -29.79
C ALA A 439 9.03 -11.64 -28.89
N ASP A 440 9.02 -12.85 -29.45
CA ASP A 440 8.83 -14.09 -28.70
C ASP A 440 10.00 -14.38 -27.75
N VAL A 441 11.24 -14.28 -28.25
CA VAL A 441 12.46 -14.47 -27.45
C VAL A 441 12.54 -13.45 -26.32
N PHE A 442 12.14 -12.19 -26.56
CA PHE A 442 12.10 -11.16 -25.52
C PHE A 442 11.06 -11.48 -24.43
N ASN A 443 9.87 -11.94 -24.81
CA ASN A 443 8.85 -12.33 -23.82
C ASN A 443 9.32 -13.52 -22.97
N ARG A 444 9.99 -14.51 -23.58
CA ARG A 444 10.63 -15.62 -22.86
C ARG A 444 11.69 -15.13 -21.88
N ALA A 445 12.58 -14.24 -22.33
CA ALA A 445 13.62 -13.64 -21.47
C ALA A 445 13.02 -12.84 -20.30
N LEU A 446 11.95 -12.06 -20.54
CA LEU A 446 11.24 -11.32 -19.48
C LEU A 446 10.57 -12.25 -18.47
N ASN A 447 9.93 -13.33 -18.94
CA ASN A 447 9.35 -14.35 -18.06
C ASN A 447 10.44 -15.05 -17.24
N GLN A 448 11.57 -15.42 -17.85
CA GLN A 448 12.67 -16.03 -17.09
C GLN A 448 13.28 -15.03 -16.09
N ALA A 449 13.46 -13.76 -16.46
CA ALA A 449 13.91 -12.72 -15.53
C ALA A 449 12.94 -12.58 -14.35
N ALA A 450 11.63 -12.60 -14.59
CA ALA A 450 10.63 -12.61 -13.52
C ALA A 450 10.80 -13.82 -12.58
N ARG A 451 11.05 -15.03 -13.10
CA ARG A 451 11.34 -16.23 -12.28
C ARG A 451 12.58 -16.03 -11.43
N GLU A 452 13.68 -15.59 -12.02
CA GLU A 452 14.95 -15.38 -11.30
C GLU A 452 14.78 -14.37 -10.16
N LEU A 453 14.08 -13.25 -10.40
CA LEU A 453 13.79 -12.29 -9.34
C LEU A 453 12.95 -12.94 -8.23
N MET A 454 11.87 -13.64 -8.60
CA MET A 454 11.00 -14.27 -7.60
C MET A 454 11.76 -15.32 -6.79
N LEU A 455 12.61 -16.14 -7.41
CA LEU A 455 13.45 -17.13 -6.73
C LEU A 455 14.46 -16.47 -5.79
N ALA A 456 15.04 -15.32 -6.18
CA ALA A 456 15.90 -14.53 -5.31
C ALA A 456 15.17 -13.94 -4.09
N GLN A 457 13.86 -13.69 -4.20
CA GLN A 457 13.03 -13.09 -3.15
C GLN A 457 12.54 -14.06 -2.06
N SER A 458 12.79 -15.37 -2.19
CA SER A 458 12.40 -16.38 -1.21
C SER A 458 12.87 -16.01 0.21
N SER A 459 11.97 -16.11 1.20
CA SER A 459 12.29 -15.79 2.61
C SER A 459 13.32 -16.75 3.20
N ASP A 460 13.42 -17.97 2.65
CA ASP A 460 14.31 -19.03 3.09
C ASP A 460 15.77 -18.57 3.11
N TRP A 461 16.18 -17.73 2.16
CA TRP A 461 17.55 -17.26 2.09
C TRP A 461 17.94 -16.42 3.30
N ALA A 462 17.09 -15.47 3.68
CA ALA A 462 17.32 -14.65 4.86
C ALA A 462 17.19 -15.46 6.17
N PHE A 463 16.28 -16.43 6.21
CA PHE A 463 16.10 -17.36 7.35
C PHE A 463 17.33 -18.28 7.55
N LEU A 464 17.87 -18.86 6.49
CA LEU A 464 19.06 -19.71 6.54
C LEU A 464 20.35 -18.93 6.89
N MET A 465 20.42 -17.65 6.52
CA MET A 465 21.49 -16.75 6.96
C MET A 465 21.42 -16.47 8.45
N ASP A 466 20.21 -16.28 8.99
CA ASP A 466 19.97 -16.01 10.41
C ASP A 466 20.31 -17.22 11.31
N SER A 467 19.89 -18.43 10.91
CA SER A 467 20.16 -19.66 11.66
C SER A 467 21.62 -20.15 11.60
N ALA A 468 22.45 -19.55 10.74
CA ALA A 468 23.87 -19.86 10.52
C ALA A 468 24.20 -21.31 10.11
N THR A 469 23.21 -22.17 9.86
CA THR A 469 23.41 -23.59 9.51
C THR A 469 23.80 -23.78 8.05
N CYS A 470 23.35 -22.89 7.15
CA CYS A 470 23.57 -22.96 5.70
C CYS A 470 23.74 -21.56 5.05
N ALA A 471 24.29 -20.58 5.77
CA ALA A 471 24.39 -19.19 5.33
C ALA A 471 25.15 -19.01 3.98
N ASP A 472 26.21 -19.79 3.75
CA ASP A 472 26.97 -19.77 2.49
C ASP A 472 26.16 -20.33 1.30
N TYR A 473 25.31 -21.32 1.56
CA TYR A 473 24.41 -21.86 0.55
C TYR A 473 23.37 -20.80 0.15
N ALA A 474 22.68 -20.23 1.13
CA ALA A 474 21.69 -19.16 0.92
C ALA A 474 22.30 -17.95 0.19
N SER A 475 23.50 -17.53 0.60
CA SER A 475 24.24 -16.43 -0.04
C SER A 475 24.59 -16.72 -1.50
N ARG A 476 24.90 -17.97 -1.85
CA ARG A 476 25.16 -18.36 -3.25
C ARG A 476 23.88 -18.39 -4.06
N ARG A 477 22.79 -18.95 -3.53
CA ARG A 477 21.49 -19.02 -4.21
C ARG A 477 21.00 -17.63 -4.62
N ILE A 478 20.94 -16.70 -3.68
CA ILE A 478 20.46 -15.34 -3.96
C ILE A 478 21.36 -14.61 -4.97
N LYS A 479 22.69 -14.74 -4.85
CA LYS A 479 23.64 -14.11 -5.78
C LYS A 479 23.54 -14.70 -7.18
N ASN A 480 23.33 -16.00 -7.30
CA ASN A 480 23.19 -16.66 -8.60
C ASN A 480 21.92 -16.19 -9.31
N HIS A 481 20.77 -16.26 -8.63
CA HIS A 481 19.50 -15.80 -9.22
C HIS A 481 19.54 -14.31 -9.59
N LEU A 482 20.07 -13.44 -8.72
CA LEU A 482 20.26 -12.02 -9.06
C LEU A 482 21.25 -11.80 -10.21
N GLY A 483 22.31 -12.61 -10.29
CA GLY A 483 23.27 -12.58 -11.39
C GLY A 483 22.62 -12.95 -12.73
N CYS A 484 21.84 -14.04 -12.76
CA CYS A 484 21.08 -14.45 -13.93
C CYS A 484 20.05 -13.38 -14.33
N PHE A 485 19.29 -12.86 -13.36
CA PHE A 485 18.33 -11.77 -13.56
C PHE A 485 18.98 -10.54 -14.21
N HIS A 486 20.07 -10.04 -13.63
CA HIS A 486 20.74 -8.85 -14.15
C HIS A 486 21.33 -9.09 -15.53
N ARG A 487 21.90 -10.28 -15.81
CA ARG A 487 22.39 -10.64 -17.14
C ARG A 487 21.26 -10.63 -18.17
N LEU A 488 20.11 -11.21 -17.88
CA LEU A 488 18.95 -11.18 -18.79
C LEU A 488 18.49 -9.73 -19.03
N CYS A 489 18.40 -8.93 -17.98
CA CYS A 489 18.04 -7.53 -18.09
C CYS A 489 19.06 -6.70 -18.90
N ASP A 490 20.36 -7.00 -18.80
CA ASP A 490 21.41 -6.35 -19.61
C ASP A 490 21.27 -6.73 -21.09
N GLN A 491 20.98 -8.00 -21.37
CA GLN A 491 20.71 -8.51 -22.73
C GLN A 491 19.43 -7.92 -23.34
N LEU A 492 18.38 -7.73 -22.53
CA LEU A 492 17.15 -7.03 -22.91
C LEU A 492 17.44 -5.56 -23.24
N ASN A 493 18.25 -4.87 -22.44
CA ASN A 493 18.65 -3.48 -22.70
C ASN A 493 19.46 -3.32 -23.99
N SER A 494 20.35 -4.27 -24.30
CA SER A 494 21.20 -4.22 -25.50
C SER A 494 20.50 -4.76 -26.76
N ASN A 495 19.28 -5.27 -26.63
CA ASN A 495 18.55 -6.00 -27.66
C ASN A 495 19.33 -7.21 -28.24
N GLN A 496 20.16 -7.86 -27.41
CA GLN A 496 20.97 -9.01 -27.80
C GLN A 496 20.80 -10.14 -26.79
N ILE A 497 19.78 -10.97 -27.00
CA ILE A 497 19.48 -12.13 -26.15
C ILE A 497 20.36 -13.31 -26.57
N ASP A 498 21.04 -13.90 -25.59
CA ASP A 498 21.78 -15.15 -25.74
C ASP A 498 20.79 -16.32 -25.57
N GLU A 499 20.28 -16.85 -26.68
CA GLU A 499 19.23 -17.88 -26.67
C GLU A 499 19.68 -19.20 -26.06
N ASP A 500 20.97 -19.57 -26.19
CA ASP A 500 21.52 -20.78 -25.57
C ASP A 500 21.57 -20.62 -24.04
N PHE A 501 22.00 -19.45 -23.56
CA PHE A 501 21.95 -19.13 -22.13
C PHE A 501 20.51 -19.11 -21.60
N LEU A 502 19.58 -18.48 -22.33
CA LEU A 502 18.17 -18.43 -21.94
C LEU A 502 17.56 -19.83 -21.85
N ALA A 503 17.78 -20.67 -22.87
CA ALA A 503 17.24 -22.03 -22.90
C ALA A 503 17.81 -22.90 -21.77
N ALA A 504 19.12 -22.82 -21.50
CA ALA A 504 19.74 -23.53 -20.39
C ALA A 504 19.18 -23.09 -19.02
N LEU A 505 18.86 -21.79 -18.88
CA LEU A 505 18.28 -21.26 -17.66
C LEU A 505 16.80 -21.67 -17.51
N GLU A 506 16.01 -21.65 -18.58
CA GLU A 506 14.62 -22.16 -18.59
C GLU A 506 14.55 -23.65 -18.23
N GLU A 507 15.54 -24.45 -18.63
CA GLU A 507 15.64 -25.87 -18.26
C GLU A 507 16.01 -26.06 -16.79
N HIS A 508 16.99 -25.28 -16.29
CA HIS A 508 17.48 -25.40 -14.91
C HIS A 508 16.48 -24.85 -13.88
N ASP A 509 15.85 -23.71 -14.18
CA ASP A 509 14.92 -22.98 -13.33
C ASP A 509 13.51 -22.97 -13.97
N SER A 510 12.97 -24.17 -14.15
CA SER A 510 11.67 -24.46 -14.79
C SER A 510 10.43 -24.13 -13.93
N PHE A 511 10.64 -23.54 -12.75
CA PHE A 511 9.63 -23.12 -11.79
C PHE A 511 8.62 -22.11 -12.40
N LEU A 512 7.32 -22.29 -12.15
CA LEU A 512 6.23 -21.47 -12.73
C LEU A 512 6.33 -21.33 -14.26
N PRO A 513 6.03 -22.40 -15.03
CA PRO A 513 6.13 -22.35 -16.48
C PRO A 513 5.20 -21.31 -17.10
N ASP A 514 4.04 -21.04 -16.47
CA ASP A 514 3.04 -20.07 -16.92
C ASP A 514 3.17 -18.67 -16.27
N VAL A 515 4.34 -18.36 -15.70
CA VAL A 515 4.59 -17.01 -15.15
C VAL A 515 4.43 -15.96 -16.26
N GLU A 516 3.80 -14.85 -15.90
CA GLU A 516 3.61 -13.72 -16.78
C GLU A 516 4.29 -12.50 -16.17
N TYR A 517 5.37 -12.05 -16.79
CA TYR A 517 6.09 -10.85 -16.34
C TYR A 517 5.16 -9.61 -16.27
N GLN A 518 4.04 -9.62 -17.00
CA GLN A 518 3.03 -8.56 -16.99
C GLN A 518 2.42 -8.36 -15.60
N ALA A 519 2.52 -9.34 -14.69
CA ALA A 519 2.12 -9.16 -13.31
C ALA A 519 2.94 -8.07 -12.58
N PHE A 520 4.16 -7.78 -13.05
CA PHE A 520 5.03 -6.69 -12.59
C PHE A 520 4.74 -5.35 -13.26
N ARG A 521 3.75 -5.26 -14.16
CA ARG A 521 3.33 -3.96 -14.71
C ARG A 521 2.75 -3.12 -13.61
N SER A 522 3.10 -1.84 -13.64
CA SER A 522 2.53 -0.88 -12.70
C SER A 522 1.04 -0.67 -12.99
N ILE A 523 0.18 -1.00 -12.03
CA ILE A 523 -1.30 -0.96 -12.17
C ILE A 523 -1.89 0.30 -11.58
N SER A 524 -1.21 0.86 -10.58
CA SER A 524 -1.39 2.24 -10.22
C SER A 524 -0.29 3.01 -10.94
N LEU A 525 -0.60 4.17 -11.49
CA LEU A 525 0.42 5.21 -11.67
C LEU A 525 0.95 5.72 -10.29
N GLN A 526 0.86 4.91 -9.22
CA GLN A 526 1.07 5.23 -7.80
C GLN A 526 2.02 4.25 -7.09
N SER A 527 2.81 3.42 -7.79
CA SER A 527 3.92 2.69 -7.15
C SER A 527 5.16 3.59 -7.05
N PRO A 528 5.99 3.46 -5.98
CA PRO A 528 7.07 4.37 -5.69
C PRO A 528 8.25 4.06 -6.62
N ILE A 529 8.11 4.41 -7.90
CA ILE A 529 9.27 4.81 -8.67
C ILE A 529 9.60 6.19 -8.11
N PRO A 530 10.76 6.41 -7.46
CA PRO A 530 11.34 7.73 -7.52
C PRO A 530 11.59 7.93 -9.01
N ILE A 531 10.71 8.66 -9.68
CA ILE A 531 10.93 9.12 -11.05
C ILE A 531 12.00 10.19 -10.90
N ILE A 532 13.22 9.74 -10.62
CA ILE A 532 14.41 10.44 -11.03
C ILE A 532 14.30 10.39 -12.55
N PRO A 533 14.27 11.55 -13.23
CA PRO A 533 14.45 11.60 -14.66
C PRO A 533 15.56 10.63 -15.05
N SER A 534 15.45 9.93 -16.18
CA SER A 534 16.53 9.06 -16.65
C SER A 534 17.86 9.79 -16.51
N ARG A 535 18.97 9.08 -16.22
CA ARG A 535 20.26 9.74 -15.98
C ARG A 535 20.62 10.76 -17.07
N SER A 536 20.24 10.49 -18.32
CA SER A 536 20.33 11.43 -19.44
C SER A 536 19.45 12.67 -19.31
N GLU A 537 18.19 12.54 -18.87
CA GLU A 537 17.30 13.68 -18.60
C GLU A 537 17.78 14.50 -17.40
N TRP A 538 18.33 13.83 -16.37
CA TRP A 538 18.89 14.49 -15.20
C TRP A 538 20.17 15.26 -15.52
N GLU A 539 21.12 14.64 -16.24
CA GLU A 539 22.34 15.30 -16.72
C GLU A 539 22.01 16.45 -17.68
N GLY A 540 21.06 16.26 -18.60
CA GLY A 540 20.59 17.31 -19.50
C GLY A 540 19.89 18.47 -18.76
N LEU A 541 19.14 18.19 -17.69
CA LEU A 541 18.51 19.20 -16.85
C LEU A 541 19.56 19.99 -16.04
N LEU A 542 20.55 19.32 -15.46
CA LEU A 542 21.65 19.97 -14.76
C LEU A 542 22.44 20.88 -15.72
N GLU A 543 22.76 20.40 -16.93
CA GLU A 543 23.45 21.19 -17.95
C GLU A 543 22.61 22.41 -18.40
N ALA A 544 21.29 22.26 -18.54
CA ALA A 544 20.38 23.34 -18.93
C ALA A 544 20.23 24.44 -17.85
N THR A 545 20.46 24.10 -16.58
CA THR A 545 20.13 24.98 -15.44
C THR A 545 21.36 25.49 -14.67
N GLN A 546 22.53 24.85 -14.78
CA GLN A 546 23.75 25.16 -14.00
C GLN A 546 24.24 26.62 -14.06
N HIS A 547 24.00 27.33 -15.17
CA HIS A 547 24.52 28.69 -15.40
C HIS A 547 23.47 29.79 -15.24
N ARG A 548 22.26 29.43 -14.78
CA ARG A 548 21.13 30.35 -14.69
C ARG A 548 20.61 30.41 -13.24
N HIS A 549 19.82 31.42 -12.95
CA HIS A 549 19.26 31.65 -11.63
C HIS A 549 18.10 30.69 -11.38
N ASN A 550 18.25 29.78 -10.41
CA ASN A 550 17.33 28.67 -10.15
C ASN A 550 16.41 28.96 -8.96
N VAL A 551 15.13 29.15 -9.25
CA VAL A 551 14.09 29.38 -8.24
C VAL A 551 13.28 28.11 -8.01
N PHE A 552 13.26 27.64 -6.76
CA PHE A 552 12.49 26.48 -6.35
C PHE A 552 11.24 26.91 -5.58
N MET A 553 10.08 26.77 -6.20
CA MET A 553 8.77 27.00 -5.63
C MET A 553 8.25 25.74 -4.95
N LEU A 554 7.94 25.80 -3.67
CA LEU A 554 7.38 24.68 -2.91
C LEU A 554 5.88 24.91 -2.73
N ALA A 555 5.05 24.00 -3.24
CA ALA A 555 3.59 24.09 -3.15
C ALA A 555 2.93 22.71 -3.10
N TRP A 556 1.97 22.52 -2.19
CA TRP A 556 1.27 21.23 -2.05
C TRP A 556 0.21 20.96 -3.14
N GLU A 557 -0.22 21.99 -3.88
CA GLU A 557 -1.11 21.88 -5.02
C GLU A 557 -0.55 22.64 -6.24
N TYR A 558 -0.59 22.00 -7.40
CA TYR A 558 -0.23 22.53 -8.71
C TYR A 558 -0.95 21.72 -9.79
N PRO A 559 -1.46 22.32 -10.89
CA PRO A 559 -2.28 21.62 -11.87
C PRO A 559 -1.60 20.34 -12.38
N PRO A 560 -2.31 19.20 -12.52
CA PRO A 560 -3.77 19.06 -12.48
C PRO A 560 -4.41 19.06 -11.09
N LYS A 561 -3.64 19.00 -10.00
CA LYS A 561 -4.18 19.10 -8.64
C LYS A 561 -4.62 20.53 -8.34
N GLN A 562 -5.92 20.75 -8.21
CA GLN A 562 -6.52 22.05 -7.96
C GLN A 562 -7.63 21.97 -6.91
N VAL A 563 -7.32 22.30 -5.65
CA VAL A 563 -8.29 22.36 -4.55
C VAL A 563 -8.74 23.80 -4.31
N GLY A 564 -7.85 24.77 -4.54
CA GLY A 564 -8.14 26.19 -4.32
C GLY A 564 -7.44 27.15 -5.28
N GLY A 565 -7.46 28.43 -4.90
CA GLY A 565 -6.82 29.51 -5.65
C GLY A 565 -5.29 29.52 -5.55
N LEU A 566 -4.69 28.77 -4.61
CA LEU A 566 -3.24 28.68 -4.46
C LEU A 566 -2.63 27.97 -5.67
N SER A 567 -3.17 26.82 -6.07
CA SER A 567 -2.72 26.09 -7.27
C SER A 567 -2.69 27.01 -8.51
N LYS A 568 -3.74 27.81 -8.70
CA LYS A 568 -3.83 28.78 -9.81
C LYS A 568 -2.81 29.91 -9.68
N ALA A 569 -2.62 30.47 -8.49
CA ALA A 569 -1.66 31.55 -8.26
C ALA A 569 -0.21 31.07 -8.47
N VAL A 570 0.14 29.87 -7.99
CA VAL A 570 1.47 29.28 -8.20
C VAL A 570 1.69 29.00 -9.68
N HIS A 571 0.72 28.37 -10.35
CA HIS A 571 0.79 28.03 -11.77
C HIS A 571 1.00 29.24 -12.68
N GLU A 572 0.14 30.25 -12.55
CA GLU A 572 0.25 31.42 -13.44
C GLU A 572 1.49 32.27 -13.12
N LEU A 573 1.91 32.35 -11.86
CA LEU A 573 3.15 33.04 -11.48
C LEU A 573 4.39 32.29 -12.01
N SER A 574 4.47 30.96 -11.83
CA SER A 574 5.64 30.17 -12.25
C SER A 574 5.84 30.21 -13.75
N GLU A 575 4.77 30.05 -14.54
CA GLU A 575 4.85 30.13 -16.00
C GLU A 575 5.20 31.54 -16.48
N THR A 576 4.66 32.58 -15.83
CA THR A 576 5.00 33.95 -16.20
C THR A 576 6.46 34.27 -15.87
N LEU A 577 6.98 33.85 -14.72
CA LEU A 577 8.39 34.00 -14.36
C LEU A 577 9.31 33.24 -15.32
N ALA A 578 8.93 32.01 -15.71
CA ALA A 578 9.64 31.25 -16.72
C ALA A 578 9.67 31.98 -18.08
N SER A 579 8.55 32.59 -18.48
CA SER A 579 8.48 33.40 -19.70
C SER A 579 9.34 34.67 -19.65
N LEU A 580 9.61 35.19 -18.44
CA LEU A 580 10.53 36.31 -18.19
C LEU A 580 12.00 35.85 -18.07
N GLY A 581 12.29 34.56 -18.30
CA GLY A 581 13.63 33.99 -18.40
C GLY A 581 14.21 33.42 -17.11
N GLU A 582 13.45 33.38 -16.01
CA GLU A 582 13.83 32.67 -14.78
C GLU A 582 13.76 31.16 -15.01
N ILE A 583 14.64 30.41 -14.34
CA ILE A 583 14.52 28.95 -14.29
C ILE A 583 13.70 28.60 -13.06
N VAL A 584 12.47 28.14 -13.28
CA VAL A 584 11.52 27.86 -12.20
C VAL A 584 11.31 26.36 -12.07
N HIS A 585 11.60 25.85 -10.89
CA HIS A 585 11.28 24.50 -10.46
C HIS A 585 10.08 24.56 -9.52
N VAL A 586 9.04 23.78 -9.77
CA VAL A 586 7.92 23.62 -8.86
C VAL A 586 7.99 22.24 -8.23
N ILE A 587 8.18 22.18 -6.91
CA ILE A 587 8.14 20.94 -6.15
C ILE A 587 6.75 20.81 -5.53
N THR A 588 6.05 19.75 -5.92
CA THR A 588 4.64 19.53 -5.56
C THR A 588 4.36 18.06 -5.33
N THR A 589 3.10 17.72 -5.00
CA THR A 589 2.68 16.34 -4.74
C THR A 589 2.25 15.65 -6.03
N SER A 590 2.44 14.33 -6.09
CA SER A 590 1.86 13.46 -7.10
C SER A 590 0.34 13.64 -7.26
N TYR A 591 -0.15 13.37 -8.47
CA TYR A 591 -1.56 13.40 -8.84
C TYR A 591 -1.82 12.37 -9.93
N ASP A 592 -2.93 11.65 -9.84
CA ASP A 592 -3.27 10.57 -10.75
C ASP A 592 -3.33 11.02 -12.22
N GLY A 593 -2.57 10.33 -13.07
CA GLY A 593 -2.48 10.65 -14.49
C GLY A 593 -1.53 11.80 -14.84
N ALA A 594 -0.87 12.42 -13.86
CA ALA A 594 0.17 13.42 -14.10
C ALA A 594 1.57 12.77 -14.10
N PRO A 595 2.48 13.14 -15.02
CA PRO A 595 3.86 12.67 -14.98
C PRO A 595 4.56 13.20 -13.72
N ALA A 596 5.42 12.39 -13.10
CA ALA A 596 6.16 12.82 -11.92
C ALA A 596 7.21 13.90 -12.22
N PHE A 597 7.67 13.98 -13.46
CA PHE A 597 8.46 15.10 -13.95
C PHE A 597 7.93 15.57 -15.30
N GLU A 598 7.77 16.88 -15.47
CA GLU A 598 7.46 17.48 -16.77
C GLU A 598 8.06 18.88 -16.88
N ASN A 599 8.48 19.27 -18.10
CA ASN A 599 8.72 20.66 -18.43
C ASN A 599 7.50 21.21 -19.19
N LYS A 600 6.72 22.04 -18.51
CA LYS A 600 5.48 22.60 -19.04
C LYS A 600 5.58 24.11 -19.10
N ASN A 601 5.49 24.67 -20.31
CA ASN A 601 5.60 26.12 -20.57
C ASN A 601 6.86 26.77 -19.94
N GLY A 602 7.98 26.04 -19.89
CA GLY A 602 9.24 26.52 -19.34
C GLY A 602 9.40 26.32 -17.82
N VAL A 603 8.43 25.70 -17.16
CA VAL A 603 8.47 25.36 -15.73
C VAL A 603 8.82 23.88 -15.56
N TYR A 604 9.83 23.59 -14.75
CA TYR A 604 10.22 22.23 -14.38
C TYR A 604 9.39 21.77 -13.18
N VAL A 605 8.41 20.90 -13.41
CA VAL A 605 7.50 20.43 -12.36
C VAL A 605 7.96 19.06 -11.85
N HIS A 606 8.17 18.95 -10.53
CA HIS A 606 8.59 17.75 -9.83
C HIS A 606 7.44 17.33 -8.89
N ARG A 607 6.80 16.20 -9.17
CA ARG A 607 5.67 15.69 -8.40
C ARG A 607 6.09 14.49 -7.58
N LEU A 608 6.10 14.68 -6.26
CA LEU A 608 6.64 13.73 -5.32
C LEU A 608 5.54 12.78 -4.81
N PRO A 609 5.76 11.47 -4.82
CA PRO A 609 4.90 10.53 -4.10
C PRO A 609 5.05 10.79 -2.60
N ILE A 610 3.96 10.65 -1.86
CA ILE A 610 3.95 10.76 -0.40
C ILE A 610 3.64 9.36 0.15
N GLN A 611 4.61 8.76 0.83
CA GLN A 611 4.42 7.47 1.48
C GLN A 611 3.45 7.64 2.65
N HIS A 612 2.29 7.00 2.59
CA HIS A 612 1.31 7.03 3.67
C HIS A 612 1.70 6.05 4.77
N SER A 613 1.93 6.56 5.98
CA SER A 613 2.21 5.74 7.17
C SER A 613 0.94 5.15 7.85
N GLY A 614 -0.24 5.35 7.26
CA GLY A 614 -1.52 4.83 7.76
C GLY A 614 -2.32 5.77 8.67
N ASP A 615 -1.80 6.95 9.03
CA ASP A 615 -2.59 8.01 9.69
C ASP A 615 -3.36 8.84 8.64
N THR A 616 -4.66 9.04 8.88
CA THR A 616 -5.57 9.77 7.97
C THR A 616 -5.57 11.28 8.20
N SER A 617 -4.87 11.81 9.22
CA SER A 617 -4.90 13.24 9.50
C SER A 617 -4.14 14.06 8.45
N PHE A 618 -4.80 15.07 7.87
CA PHE A 618 -4.18 15.99 6.90
C PHE A 618 -2.89 16.64 7.45
N TYR A 619 -2.81 16.87 8.75
CA TYR A 619 -1.62 17.40 9.40
C TYR A 619 -0.43 16.42 9.33
N HIS A 620 -0.65 15.13 9.60
CA HIS A 620 0.41 14.13 9.46
C HIS A 620 0.85 13.98 8.00
N TRP A 621 -0.11 13.94 7.08
CA TRP A 621 0.15 13.94 5.64
C TRP A 621 1.02 15.14 5.20
N THR A 622 0.78 16.35 5.76
CA THR A 622 1.65 17.50 5.46
C THR A 622 3.08 17.28 5.94
N PHE A 623 3.30 16.58 7.05
CA PHE A 623 4.65 16.26 7.53
C PHE A 623 5.38 15.28 6.59
N GLU A 624 4.73 14.20 6.19
CA GLU A 624 5.26 13.23 5.22
C GLU A 624 5.62 13.89 3.88
N MET A 625 4.74 14.79 3.40
CA MET A 625 5.01 15.60 2.21
C MET A 625 6.31 16.41 2.35
N ASN A 626 6.54 17.03 3.51
CA ASN A 626 7.76 17.81 3.73
C ASN A 626 9.01 16.93 3.75
N LEU A 627 8.94 15.70 4.28
CA LEU A 627 10.07 14.77 4.22
C LEU A 627 10.42 14.45 2.76
N ALA A 628 9.43 14.08 1.94
CA ALA A 628 9.66 13.81 0.52
C ALA A 628 10.24 15.03 -0.22
N MET A 629 9.73 16.23 0.05
CA MET A 629 10.28 17.47 -0.53
C MET A 629 11.72 17.74 -0.09
N THR A 630 12.04 17.54 1.18
CA THR A 630 13.41 17.68 1.70
C THR A 630 14.35 16.70 1.01
N ASP A 631 13.99 15.42 0.97
CA ASP A 631 14.84 14.36 0.40
C ASP A 631 15.13 14.63 -1.08
N HIS A 632 14.11 15.03 -1.85
CA HIS A 632 14.28 15.40 -3.25
C HIS A 632 15.23 16.58 -3.45
N LEU A 633 15.11 17.62 -2.62
CA LEU A 633 15.94 18.83 -2.70
C LEU A 633 17.38 18.59 -2.22
N VAL A 634 17.57 17.77 -1.18
CA VAL A 634 18.90 17.31 -0.74
C VAL A 634 19.57 16.55 -1.87
N ASN A 635 18.86 15.58 -2.46
CA ASN A 635 19.38 14.80 -3.58
C ASN A 635 19.71 15.68 -4.81
N TRP A 636 18.89 16.71 -5.10
CA TRP A 636 19.19 17.68 -6.14
C TRP A 636 20.55 18.37 -5.91
N VAL A 637 20.78 18.88 -4.70
CA VAL A 637 22.02 19.60 -4.37
C VAL A 637 23.23 18.65 -4.34
N GLU A 638 23.09 17.46 -3.75
CA GLU A 638 24.17 16.47 -3.67
C GLU A 638 24.63 15.96 -5.04
N ASN A 639 23.73 15.95 -6.04
CA ASN A 639 24.06 15.60 -7.43
C ASN A 639 24.55 16.79 -8.27
N GLY A 640 24.97 17.88 -7.63
CA GLY A 640 25.52 19.06 -8.31
C GLY A 640 24.49 20.07 -8.80
N GLY A 641 23.21 19.86 -8.47
CA GLY A 641 22.14 20.82 -8.72
C GLY A 641 22.29 22.09 -7.88
N ARG A 642 21.95 23.23 -8.47
CA ARG A 642 22.01 24.53 -7.79
C ARG A 642 20.60 25.01 -7.43
N ILE A 643 20.46 25.57 -6.24
CA ILE A 643 19.25 26.25 -5.77
C ILE A 643 19.67 27.66 -5.33
N ASP A 644 19.17 28.69 -6.02
CA ASP A 644 19.51 30.09 -5.71
C ASP A 644 18.50 30.74 -4.77
N LEU A 645 17.24 30.29 -4.85
CA LEU A 645 16.14 30.87 -4.09
C LEU A 645 15.06 29.82 -3.82
N LEU A 646 14.58 29.76 -2.58
CA LEU A 646 13.37 29.04 -2.22
C LEU A 646 12.18 30.00 -2.14
N HIS A 647 11.05 29.61 -2.73
CA HIS A 647 9.78 30.31 -2.58
C HIS A 647 8.71 29.35 -2.07
N ALA A 648 8.45 29.41 -0.76
CA ALA A 648 7.45 28.60 -0.08
C ALA A 648 6.04 29.21 -0.20
N HIS A 649 5.06 28.41 -0.59
CA HIS A 649 3.65 28.82 -0.64
C HIS A 649 2.87 28.23 0.54
N ASP A 650 2.56 29.09 1.51
CA ASP A 650 1.88 28.81 2.79
C ASP A 650 2.56 27.79 3.73
N TRP A 651 1.98 27.62 4.92
CA TRP A 651 2.54 26.84 6.05
C TRP A 651 2.77 25.35 5.76
N MET A 652 2.08 24.77 4.78
CA MET A 652 2.13 23.32 4.51
C MET A 652 3.51 22.86 4.05
N VAL A 653 4.34 23.74 3.50
CA VAL A 653 5.71 23.43 3.04
C VAL A 653 6.79 23.97 3.98
N PHE A 654 6.41 24.35 5.20
CA PHE A 654 7.31 25.00 6.17
C PHE A 654 8.54 24.16 6.50
N HIS A 655 8.37 22.87 6.79
CA HIS A 655 9.45 22.04 7.29
C HIS A 655 10.54 21.83 6.23
N ALA A 656 10.16 21.57 4.98
CA ALA A 656 11.07 21.44 3.85
C ALA A 656 11.77 22.77 3.55
N ALA A 657 11.01 23.87 3.50
CA ALA A 657 11.57 25.20 3.26
C ALA A 657 12.61 25.60 4.31
N ARG A 658 12.33 25.34 5.60
CA ARG A 658 13.25 25.64 6.69
C ARG A 658 14.51 24.78 6.62
N GLU A 659 14.36 23.48 6.41
CA GLU A 659 15.47 22.53 6.38
C GLU A 659 16.46 22.87 5.26
N ILE A 660 15.97 23.03 4.03
CA ILE A 660 16.83 23.35 2.89
C ILE A 660 17.48 24.73 3.03
N LYS A 661 16.75 25.72 3.55
CA LYS A 661 17.32 27.03 3.91
C LYS A 661 18.47 26.87 4.91
N MET A 662 18.28 26.13 6.00
CA MET A 662 19.28 26.02 7.07
C MET A 662 20.50 25.21 6.63
N SER A 663 20.29 24.10 5.93
CA SER A 663 21.34 23.17 5.55
C SER A 663 22.22 23.69 4.41
N TYR A 664 21.67 24.51 3.51
CA TYR A 664 22.41 25.04 2.35
C TYR A 664 22.53 26.57 2.32
N ASN A 665 22.05 27.27 3.36
CA ASN A 665 22.08 28.73 3.48
C ASN A 665 21.43 29.46 2.28
N ILE A 666 20.31 28.93 1.78
CA ILE A 666 19.59 29.47 0.62
C ILE A 666 18.57 30.53 1.07
N PRO A 667 18.46 31.70 0.41
CA PRO A 667 17.42 32.67 0.72
C PRO A 667 16.01 32.08 0.54
N LEU A 668 15.13 32.40 1.50
CA LEU A 668 13.75 31.92 1.55
C LEU A 668 12.76 33.08 1.44
N ILE A 669 11.79 32.97 0.54
CA ILE A 669 10.60 33.81 0.47
C ILE A 669 9.40 32.96 0.84
N ALA A 670 8.47 33.51 1.62
CA ALA A 670 7.20 32.86 1.90
C ALA A 670 6.04 33.71 1.37
N THR A 671 5.16 33.13 0.54
CA THR A 671 3.86 33.75 0.26
C THR A 671 2.82 33.19 1.23
N ILE A 672 2.12 34.08 1.94
CA ILE A 672 0.96 33.74 2.75
C ILE A 672 -0.31 34.13 1.97
N HIS A 673 -1.07 33.14 1.52
CA HIS A 673 -2.30 33.36 0.74
C HIS A 673 -3.52 33.56 1.64
N ALA A 674 -3.50 33.02 2.85
CA ALA A 674 -4.53 33.19 3.87
C ALA A 674 -3.94 32.87 5.25
N THR A 675 -4.60 33.29 6.33
CA THR A 675 -4.22 32.88 7.68
C THR A 675 -5.32 32.05 8.33
N GLU A 676 -4.94 31.09 9.17
CA GLU A 676 -5.90 30.31 9.95
C GLU A 676 -6.68 31.20 10.93
N TRP A 677 -6.02 32.26 11.44
CA TRP A 677 -6.68 33.29 12.23
C TRP A 677 -7.81 33.98 11.47
N GLY A 678 -7.54 34.43 10.24
CA GLY A 678 -8.52 35.12 9.41
C GLY A 678 -9.68 34.23 8.98
N ARG A 679 -9.40 32.99 8.55
CA ARG A 679 -10.43 32.00 8.17
C ARG A 679 -11.44 31.73 9.29
N ASN A 680 -10.96 31.73 10.54
CA ASN A 680 -11.79 31.48 11.71
C ASN A 680 -12.20 32.77 12.45
N GLN A 681 -12.11 33.94 11.79
CA GLN A 681 -12.55 35.24 12.33
C GLN A 681 -11.95 35.57 13.71
N GLY A 682 -10.68 35.16 13.91
CA GLY A 682 -9.93 35.36 15.14
C GLY A 682 -10.17 34.34 16.25
N ASN A 683 -10.89 33.26 15.98
CA ASN A 683 -11.12 32.19 16.93
C ASN A 683 -10.30 30.93 16.62
N LEU A 684 -9.21 30.70 17.34
CA LEU A 684 -8.41 29.47 17.26
C LEU A 684 -8.85 28.47 18.35
N GLY A 685 -10.07 27.97 18.22
CA GLY A 685 -10.71 27.09 19.21
C GLY A 685 -10.06 25.71 19.34
N SER A 686 -9.60 25.12 18.23
CA SER A 686 -9.03 23.76 18.21
C SER A 686 -7.50 23.72 18.32
N ASP A 687 -6.96 22.60 18.79
CA ASP A 687 -5.51 22.38 18.84
C ASP A 687 -4.87 22.40 17.44
N LEU A 688 -5.57 21.87 16.43
CA LEU A 688 -5.11 21.89 15.05
C LEU A 688 -5.01 23.33 14.53
N GLN A 689 -6.02 24.17 14.76
CA GLN A 689 -6.01 25.58 14.39
C GLN A 689 -4.83 26.33 15.03
N ARG A 690 -4.56 26.08 16.31
CA ARG A 690 -3.40 26.66 17.01
C ARG A 690 -2.08 26.19 16.43
N LYS A 691 -1.94 24.90 16.08
CA LYS A 691 -0.74 24.34 15.42
C LYS A 691 -0.50 24.96 14.04
N ILE A 692 -1.55 25.05 13.21
CA ILE A 692 -1.47 25.66 11.88
C ILE A 692 -1.01 27.12 12.01
N HIS A 693 -1.66 27.90 12.89
CA HIS A 693 -1.29 29.28 13.14
C HIS A 693 0.19 29.43 13.60
N GLN A 694 0.68 28.50 14.42
CA GLN A 694 2.10 28.47 14.80
C GLN A 694 3.03 28.16 13.63
N LEU A 695 2.64 27.28 12.70
CA LEU A 695 3.44 26.99 11.50
C LEU A 695 3.45 28.17 10.53
N GLU A 696 2.33 28.88 10.36
CA GLU A 696 2.27 30.15 9.62
C GLU A 696 3.23 31.19 10.21
N TRP A 697 3.22 31.35 11.54
CA TRP A 697 4.16 32.24 12.23
C TRP A 697 5.60 31.81 12.01
N LYS A 698 5.93 30.52 12.18
CA LYS A 698 7.30 30.01 12.01
C LYS A 698 7.80 30.20 10.58
N LEU A 699 6.97 29.93 9.57
CA LEU A 699 7.34 30.14 8.17
C LEU A 699 7.65 31.61 7.88
N THR A 700 6.77 32.51 8.32
CA THR A 700 6.97 33.96 8.12
C THR A 700 8.13 34.51 8.93
N TYR A 701 8.42 33.94 10.10
CA TYR A 701 9.60 34.25 10.90
C TYR A 701 10.88 33.84 10.17
N GLU A 702 10.93 32.61 9.64
CA GLU A 702 12.10 32.07 8.93
C GLU A 702 12.35 32.74 7.58
N ALA A 703 11.31 33.13 6.84
CA ALA A 703 11.51 33.73 5.52
C ALA A 703 12.34 35.02 5.60
N ASN A 704 13.17 35.31 4.59
CA ASN A 704 13.87 36.58 4.44
C ASN A 704 12.90 37.70 3.99
N ARG A 705 11.90 37.35 3.19
CA ARG A 705 10.78 38.22 2.77
C ARG A 705 9.48 37.45 2.81
N VAL A 706 8.40 38.17 3.13
CA VAL A 706 7.05 37.61 3.16
C VAL A 706 6.22 38.34 2.11
N PHE A 707 5.64 37.59 1.17
CA PHE A 707 4.71 38.10 0.18
C PHE A 707 3.28 37.85 0.64
N VAL A 708 2.42 38.81 0.39
CA VAL A 708 0.98 38.74 0.66
C VAL A 708 0.19 39.35 -0.48
N CYS A 709 -1.05 38.91 -0.66
CA CYS A 709 -1.85 39.27 -1.83
C CYS A 709 -2.58 40.62 -1.74
N SER A 710 -2.63 41.26 -0.56
CA SER A 710 -3.38 42.52 -0.36
C SER A 710 -2.79 43.34 0.78
N SER A 711 -3.13 44.63 0.83
CA SER A 711 -2.78 45.48 1.97
C SER A 711 -3.47 44.99 3.26
N TYR A 712 -4.70 44.50 3.16
CA TYR A 712 -5.38 43.81 4.26
C TYR A 712 -4.54 42.66 4.82
N MET A 713 -4.06 41.75 3.96
CA MET A 713 -3.24 40.62 4.42
C MET A 713 -1.91 41.09 5.02
N LYS A 714 -1.32 42.17 4.50
CA LYS A 714 -0.12 42.78 5.10
C LYS A 714 -0.39 43.25 6.53
N GLU A 715 -1.48 43.99 6.74
CA GLU A 715 -1.88 44.45 8.08
C GLU A 715 -2.19 43.28 9.01
N GLU A 716 -2.87 42.24 8.50
CA GLU A 716 -3.19 41.04 9.25
C GLU A 716 -1.93 40.30 9.73
N VAL A 717 -1.02 39.93 8.83
CA VAL A 717 0.20 39.19 9.21
C VAL A 717 1.15 40.02 10.07
N VAL A 718 1.28 41.33 9.81
CA VAL A 718 2.08 42.23 10.66
C VAL A 718 1.51 42.27 12.08
N ARG A 719 0.18 42.37 12.22
CA ARG A 719 -0.49 42.43 13.52
C ARG A 719 -0.42 41.10 14.27
N ILE A 720 -0.83 40.00 13.64
CA ILE A 720 -0.99 38.71 14.36
C ILE A 720 0.34 38.00 14.60
N PHE A 721 1.34 38.22 13.73
CA PHE A 721 2.66 37.59 13.85
C PHE A 721 3.76 38.54 14.31
N SER A 722 3.45 39.82 14.54
CA SER A 722 4.42 40.86 14.95
C SER A 722 5.61 40.97 13.99
N LEU A 723 5.36 40.82 12.69
CA LEU A 723 6.40 40.87 11.66
C LEU A 723 6.85 42.31 11.38
N PRO A 724 8.14 42.56 11.10
CA PRO A 724 8.61 43.87 10.65
C PRO A 724 7.88 44.31 9.36
N PRO A 725 7.27 45.52 9.30
CA PRO A 725 6.49 45.95 8.13
C PRO A 725 7.27 46.04 6.81
N ASP A 726 8.58 46.20 6.87
CA ASP A 726 9.51 46.23 5.74
C ASP A 726 9.86 44.83 5.20
N LYS A 727 9.63 43.79 6.01
CA LYS A 727 9.77 42.38 5.61
C LYS A 727 8.61 41.91 4.73
N VAL A 728 7.42 42.53 4.88
CA VAL A 728 6.18 42.13 4.23
C VAL A 728 5.90 42.99 3.00
N ILE A 729 5.86 42.36 1.82
CA ILE A 729 5.66 43.01 0.52
C ILE A 729 4.32 42.56 -0.07
N VAL A 730 3.56 43.50 -0.61
CA VAL A 730 2.25 43.22 -1.22
C VAL A 730 2.44 42.96 -2.71
N HIS A 731 2.15 41.74 -3.14
CA HIS A 731 2.08 41.34 -4.55
C HIS A 731 0.68 40.77 -4.81
N PRO A 732 -0.22 41.50 -5.49
CA PRO A 732 -1.57 41.01 -5.75
C PRO A 732 -1.52 39.76 -6.64
N ASN A 733 -2.52 38.88 -6.54
CA ASN A 733 -2.64 37.80 -7.53
C ASN A 733 -3.08 38.40 -8.88
N GLY A 734 -2.50 37.87 -9.96
CA GLY A 734 -2.86 38.27 -11.32
C GLY A 734 -3.92 37.36 -11.94
N ILE A 735 -4.26 37.66 -13.19
CA ILE A 735 -5.01 36.78 -14.08
C ILE A 735 -4.45 36.83 -15.50
N GLN A 736 -4.34 35.68 -16.15
CA GLN A 736 -4.09 35.63 -17.60
C GLN A 736 -5.39 35.84 -18.39
N ILE A 737 -5.36 36.77 -19.35
CA ILE A 737 -6.51 37.08 -20.21
C ILE A 737 -6.29 36.41 -21.57
N SER A 738 -7.04 35.35 -21.86
CA SER A 738 -7.01 34.72 -23.18
C SER A 738 -7.72 35.61 -24.21
N LEU A 739 -6.93 36.21 -25.11
CA LEU A 739 -7.42 37.04 -26.22
C LEU A 739 -8.22 36.25 -27.27
N ALA A 740 -8.16 34.91 -27.24
CA ALA A 740 -8.66 34.02 -28.30
C ALA A 740 -10.18 33.76 -28.27
N SER A 741 -10.90 34.13 -27.21
CA SER A 741 -12.31 33.74 -27.00
C SER A 741 -13.36 34.71 -27.57
N SER A 742 -12.95 35.72 -28.35
CA SER A 742 -13.82 36.86 -28.69
C SER A 742 -14.76 36.68 -29.91
N LYS A 743 -14.85 35.50 -30.54
CA LYS A 743 -15.65 35.32 -31.78
C LYS A 743 -16.62 34.15 -31.85
N GLU A 744 -16.62 33.21 -30.91
CA GLU A 744 -17.61 32.12 -30.91
C GLU A 744 -18.84 32.49 -30.07
N THR A 745 -20.03 32.40 -30.68
CA THR A 745 -21.31 32.50 -29.96
C THR A 745 -21.42 31.33 -28.97
N VAL A 746 -21.08 31.60 -27.70
CA VAL A 746 -21.19 30.61 -26.64
C VAL A 746 -22.65 30.21 -26.44
N LYS A 747 -22.92 28.91 -26.50
CA LYS A 747 -24.27 28.37 -26.32
C LYS A 747 -24.74 28.65 -24.89
N ARG A 748 -26.00 29.09 -24.77
CA ARG A 748 -26.65 29.31 -23.47
C ARG A 748 -26.77 27.97 -22.73
N PRO A 749 -26.41 27.91 -21.44
CA PRO A 749 -26.68 26.75 -20.58
C PRO A 749 -28.15 26.35 -20.62
N ARG A 750 -28.44 25.04 -20.67
CA ARG A 750 -29.80 24.51 -20.84
C ARG A 750 -30.73 24.87 -19.68
N GLU A 751 -30.14 25.10 -18.52
CA GLU A 751 -30.79 25.37 -17.25
C GLU A 751 -31.21 26.85 -17.12
N ILE A 752 -30.78 27.72 -18.05
CA ILE A 752 -31.02 29.17 -18.02
C ILE A 752 -32.07 29.53 -19.08
N ALA A 753 -33.25 29.98 -18.65
CA ALA A 753 -34.29 30.44 -19.54
C ALA A 753 -33.95 31.81 -20.15
N LYS A 754 -34.62 32.21 -21.25
CA LYS A 754 -34.27 33.45 -21.97
C LYS A 754 -34.55 34.70 -21.12
N GLN A 755 -35.54 34.60 -20.27
CA GLN A 755 -36.02 35.66 -19.40
C GLN A 755 -35.26 35.76 -18.07
N ASP A 756 -34.43 34.75 -17.74
CA ASP A 756 -33.74 34.68 -16.46
C ASP A 756 -32.67 35.77 -16.33
N LYS A 757 -32.63 36.41 -15.16
CA LYS A 757 -31.60 37.36 -14.73
C LYS A 757 -30.62 36.64 -13.82
N VAL A 758 -29.53 36.17 -14.43
CA VAL A 758 -28.54 35.29 -13.78
C VAL A 758 -27.67 36.04 -12.79
N ILE A 759 -27.75 35.64 -11.52
CA ILE A 759 -26.82 35.97 -10.45
C ILE A 759 -25.84 34.80 -10.34
N PHE A 760 -24.55 35.05 -10.52
CA PHE A 760 -23.55 33.99 -10.55
C PHE A 760 -22.60 34.07 -9.36
N TYR A 761 -22.46 32.95 -8.66
CA TYR A 761 -21.46 32.71 -7.63
C TYR A 761 -20.59 31.53 -8.05
N ILE A 762 -19.28 31.64 -7.85
CA ILE A 762 -18.33 30.55 -8.02
C ILE A 762 -17.30 30.56 -6.91
N GLY A 763 -17.05 29.39 -6.32
CA GLY A 763 -16.06 29.22 -5.26
C GLY A 763 -16.31 27.98 -4.41
N ARG A 764 -15.42 27.75 -3.43
CA ARG A 764 -15.54 26.65 -2.47
C ARG A 764 -16.72 26.91 -1.52
N LEU A 765 -17.54 25.89 -1.27
CA LEU A 765 -18.73 25.99 -0.41
C LEU A 765 -18.36 25.83 1.08
N VAL A 766 -17.81 26.91 1.65
CA VAL A 766 -17.39 27.03 3.07
C VAL A 766 -17.95 28.31 3.68
N TYR A 767 -17.99 28.38 5.01
CA TYR A 767 -18.75 29.40 5.74
C TYR A 767 -18.24 30.82 5.48
N GLU A 768 -16.92 30.98 5.48
CA GLU A 768 -16.23 32.25 5.27
C GLU A 768 -16.46 32.85 3.88
N LYS A 769 -16.98 32.09 2.92
CA LYS A 769 -17.33 32.56 1.57
C LYS A 769 -18.75 33.15 1.48
N GLY A 770 -19.52 33.11 2.57
CA GLY A 770 -20.75 33.90 2.72
C GLY A 770 -21.95 33.50 1.85
N ILE A 771 -21.93 32.31 1.23
CA ILE A 771 -23.00 31.83 0.33
C ILE A 771 -24.37 31.81 1.03
N HIS A 772 -24.39 31.50 2.33
CA HIS A 772 -25.62 31.53 3.14
C HIS A 772 -26.29 32.92 3.13
N THR A 773 -25.51 34.01 3.18
CA THR A 773 -26.02 35.39 3.11
C THR A 773 -26.63 35.68 1.74
N LEU A 774 -26.01 35.17 0.66
CA LEU A 774 -26.52 35.31 -0.70
C LEU A 774 -27.83 34.55 -0.91
N ILE A 775 -27.95 33.33 -0.39
CA ILE A 775 -29.20 32.56 -0.44
C ILE A 775 -30.31 33.29 0.35
N GLN A 776 -29.99 33.81 1.53
CA GLN A 776 -30.92 34.60 2.35
C GLN A 776 -31.35 35.93 1.70
N ALA A 777 -30.53 36.50 0.81
CA ALA A 777 -30.86 37.71 0.06
C ALA A 777 -31.85 37.47 -1.09
N MET A 778 -31.99 36.23 -1.57
CA MET A 778 -32.82 35.90 -2.74
C MET A 778 -34.30 36.29 -2.60
N PRO A 779 -35.00 36.06 -1.47
CA PRO A 779 -36.39 36.51 -1.32
C PRO A 779 -36.58 38.02 -1.55
N GLY A 780 -35.67 38.85 -1.02
CA GLY A 780 -35.71 40.30 -1.20
C GLY A 780 -35.47 40.72 -2.66
N ILE A 781 -34.55 40.03 -3.34
CA ILE A 781 -34.26 40.25 -4.76
C ILE A 781 -35.46 39.83 -5.62
N LEU A 782 -36.05 38.66 -5.37
CA LEU A 782 -37.18 38.12 -6.14
C LEU A 782 -38.44 38.99 -6.04
N THR A 783 -38.59 39.77 -4.96
CA THR A 783 -39.68 40.75 -4.79
C THR A 783 -39.62 41.86 -5.85
N HIS A 784 -38.40 42.28 -6.24
CA HIS A 784 -38.19 43.37 -7.20
C HIS A 784 -37.85 42.87 -8.61
N VAL A 785 -37.19 41.72 -8.71
CA VAL A 785 -36.79 41.06 -9.95
C VAL A 785 -37.26 39.60 -9.91
N PRO A 786 -38.55 39.32 -10.22
CA PRO A 786 -39.11 37.97 -10.16
C PRO A 786 -38.46 36.97 -11.13
N GLN A 787 -37.62 37.45 -12.04
CA GLN A 787 -36.92 36.67 -13.06
C GLN A 787 -35.48 36.35 -12.63
N ALA A 788 -35.05 36.77 -11.43
CA ALA A 788 -33.72 36.50 -10.92
C ALA A 788 -33.53 34.98 -10.69
N LYS A 789 -32.34 34.49 -11.07
CA LYS A 789 -31.93 33.09 -10.88
C LYS A 789 -30.50 33.05 -10.37
N LEU A 790 -30.30 32.42 -9.22
CA LEU A 790 -28.98 32.25 -8.60
C LEU A 790 -28.36 30.95 -9.07
N ILE A 791 -27.15 31.02 -9.61
CA ILE A 791 -26.33 29.87 -9.98
C ILE A 791 -25.11 29.83 -9.06
N ILE A 792 -24.95 28.72 -8.35
CA ILE A 792 -23.87 28.45 -7.40
C ILE A 792 -23.00 27.35 -8.00
N ALA A 793 -21.78 27.71 -8.38
CA ALA A 793 -20.77 26.78 -8.90
C ALA A 793 -19.66 26.50 -7.89
N GLY A 794 -19.31 25.22 -7.75
CA GLY A 794 -18.31 24.74 -6.81
C GLY A 794 -18.85 23.67 -5.87
N SER A 795 -17.95 23.15 -5.04
CA SER A 795 -18.22 22.11 -4.05
C SER A 795 -17.59 22.48 -2.71
N GLY A 796 -18.04 21.85 -1.64
CA GLY A 796 -17.49 22.07 -0.31
C GLY A 796 -18.35 21.46 0.80
N PRO A 797 -17.83 21.43 2.04
CA PRO A 797 -18.47 20.76 3.17
C PRO A 797 -19.86 21.29 3.51
N MET A 798 -20.16 22.56 3.19
CA MET A 798 -21.47 23.16 3.47
C MET A 798 -22.55 22.88 2.41
N GLU A 799 -22.25 22.11 1.36
CA GLU A 799 -23.17 21.95 0.23
C GLU A 799 -24.58 21.49 0.65
N ASN A 800 -24.68 20.50 1.53
CA ASN A 800 -25.96 19.97 2.01
C ASN A 800 -26.75 21.00 2.82
N GLU A 801 -26.08 21.75 3.68
CA GLU A 801 -26.69 22.81 4.50
C GLU A 801 -27.21 23.95 3.62
N LEU A 802 -26.42 24.36 2.62
CA LEU A 802 -26.80 25.42 1.67
C LEU A 802 -27.97 25.00 0.78
N ARG A 803 -28.00 23.74 0.32
CA ARG A 803 -29.14 23.19 -0.44
C ARG A 803 -30.42 23.17 0.39
N THR A 804 -30.30 22.79 1.67
CA THR A 804 -31.43 22.81 2.62
C THR A 804 -31.93 24.24 2.82
N LEU A 805 -31.03 25.20 3.02
CA LEU A 805 -31.36 26.62 3.15
C LEU A 805 -32.08 27.16 1.89
N ALA A 806 -31.66 26.72 0.70
CA ALA A 806 -32.22 27.15 -0.58
C ALA A 806 -33.52 26.41 -0.99
N ALA A 807 -33.93 25.35 -0.29
CA ALA A 807 -35.01 24.46 -0.73
C ALA A 807 -36.35 25.19 -1.01
N HIS A 808 -36.67 26.21 -0.20
CA HIS A 808 -37.87 27.02 -0.35
C HIS A 808 -37.86 27.94 -1.60
N LEU A 809 -36.73 28.11 -2.26
CA LEU A 809 -36.56 28.92 -3.47
C LEU A 809 -36.76 28.12 -4.77
N GLY A 810 -36.87 26.79 -4.67
CA GLY A 810 -37.15 25.91 -5.81
C GLY A 810 -36.19 26.09 -6.98
N ASP A 811 -36.73 26.30 -8.18
CA ASP A 811 -36.00 26.45 -9.43
C ASP A 811 -35.22 27.77 -9.58
N ARG A 812 -35.33 28.69 -8.60
CA ARG A 812 -34.62 29.97 -8.57
C ARG A 812 -33.19 29.87 -8.08
N VAL A 813 -32.79 28.75 -7.49
CA VAL A 813 -31.40 28.47 -7.08
C VAL A 813 -30.94 27.17 -7.73
N LEU A 814 -29.83 27.23 -8.46
CA LEU A 814 -29.20 26.09 -9.11
C LEU A 814 -27.80 25.88 -8.55
N PHE A 815 -27.53 24.69 -8.03
CA PHE A 815 -26.20 24.25 -7.65
C PHE A 815 -25.65 23.36 -8.77
N THR A 816 -24.57 23.78 -9.42
CA THR A 816 -23.99 23.03 -10.55
C THR A 816 -22.99 21.97 -10.12
N GLY A 817 -22.52 22.01 -8.87
CA GLY A 817 -21.38 21.22 -8.42
C GLY A 817 -20.06 21.72 -9.02
N PHE A 818 -19.06 20.84 -9.11
CA PHE A 818 -17.80 21.12 -9.80
C PHE A 818 -18.02 21.26 -11.30
N ILE A 819 -17.40 22.28 -11.92
CA ILE A 819 -17.60 22.62 -13.33
C ILE A 819 -16.27 22.68 -14.07
N ASP A 820 -16.26 22.28 -15.34
CA ASP A 820 -15.09 22.42 -16.20
C ASP A 820 -14.89 23.89 -16.67
N ASP A 821 -13.70 24.17 -17.23
CA ASP A 821 -13.32 25.50 -17.70
C ASP A 821 -14.22 26.04 -18.82
N SER A 822 -14.76 25.16 -19.66
CA SER A 822 -15.67 25.53 -20.74
C SER A 822 -16.97 26.06 -20.15
N TYR A 823 -17.64 25.26 -19.31
CA TYR A 823 -18.89 25.62 -18.66
C TYR A 823 -18.73 26.81 -17.71
N ARG A 824 -17.60 26.91 -16.99
CA ARG A 824 -17.23 28.12 -16.22
C ARG A 824 -17.25 29.37 -17.09
N THR A 825 -16.62 29.31 -18.26
CA THR A 825 -16.59 30.42 -19.21
C THR A 825 -18.00 30.77 -19.69
N GLN A 826 -18.85 29.78 -19.96
CA GLN A 826 -20.26 30.02 -20.34
C GLN A 826 -21.02 30.74 -19.23
N LEU A 827 -20.90 30.28 -17.98
CA LEU A 827 -21.61 30.88 -16.85
C LEU A 827 -21.17 32.33 -16.61
N TYR A 828 -19.87 32.62 -16.64
CA TYR A 828 -19.40 34.00 -16.61
C TYR A 828 -19.98 34.83 -17.75
N GLN A 829 -20.02 34.32 -18.98
CA GLN A 829 -20.56 35.07 -20.12
C GLN A 829 -22.09 35.25 -20.12
N TYR A 830 -22.84 34.45 -19.38
CA TYR A 830 -24.29 34.58 -19.23
C TYR A 830 -24.72 35.26 -17.93
N ALA A 831 -23.80 35.45 -16.99
CA ALA A 831 -24.04 36.19 -15.75
C ALA A 831 -24.46 37.63 -16.07
N HIS A 832 -25.55 38.07 -15.42
CA HIS A 832 -25.95 39.48 -15.40
C HIS A 832 -25.24 40.23 -14.26
N VAL A 833 -24.91 39.52 -13.18
CA VAL A 833 -24.10 40.01 -12.08
C VAL A 833 -23.35 38.84 -11.44
N CYS A 834 -22.06 39.02 -11.18
CA CYS A 834 -21.24 38.10 -10.40
C CYS A 834 -21.17 38.59 -8.95
N VAL A 835 -21.41 37.70 -8.00
CA VAL A 835 -21.50 38.03 -6.58
C VAL A 835 -20.48 37.24 -5.78
N ILE A 836 -19.68 37.94 -4.97
CA ILE A 836 -18.70 37.34 -4.06
C ILE A 836 -18.98 37.86 -2.64
N PRO A 837 -19.87 37.17 -1.88
CA PRO A 837 -20.42 37.64 -0.61
C PRO A 837 -19.55 37.27 0.60
N SER A 838 -18.23 37.10 0.42
CA SER A 838 -17.33 36.56 1.43
C SER A 838 -17.38 37.33 2.76
N LEU A 839 -17.24 36.60 3.87
CA LEU A 839 -17.00 37.16 5.21
C LEU A 839 -15.50 37.39 5.44
N TYR A 840 -14.67 36.49 4.90
CA TYR A 840 -13.21 36.62 4.85
C TYR A 840 -12.72 36.26 3.45
N GLU A 841 -11.97 37.17 2.82
CA GLU A 841 -11.37 36.94 1.51
C GLU A 841 -10.00 37.61 1.43
N PRO A 842 -8.89 36.85 1.47
CA PRO A 842 -7.55 37.43 1.39
C PRO A 842 -7.30 38.26 0.13
N PHE A 843 -7.89 37.84 -1.00
CA PHE A 843 -7.77 38.54 -2.29
C PHE A 843 -9.04 38.45 -3.14
N GLY A 844 -9.37 37.25 -3.63
CA GLY A 844 -10.56 37.01 -4.48
C GLY A 844 -10.28 36.97 -5.99
N ILE A 845 -9.52 35.96 -6.46
CA ILE A 845 -9.21 35.74 -7.89
C ILE A 845 -10.48 35.65 -8.75
N VAL A 846 -11.56 35.06 -8.22
CA VAL A 846 -12.87 34.95 -8.89
C VAL A 846 -13.49 36.31 -9.28
N ALA A 847 -13.13 37.38 -8.55
CA ALA A 847 -13.53 38.74 -8.93
C ALA A 847 -12.77 39.21 -10.17
N LEU A 848 -11.47 38.91 -10.26
CA LEU A 848 -10.67 39.19 -11.46
C LEU A 848 -11.19 38.40 -12.68
N GLU A 849 -11.62 37.16 -12.51
CA GLU A 849 -12.22 36.35 -13.58
C GLU A 849 -13.52 36.97 -14.13
N ALA A 850 -14.36 37.48 -13.23
CA ALA A 850 -15.57 38.22 -13.60
C ALA A 850 -15.24 39.56 -14.29
N MET A 851 -14.24 40.29 -13.80
CA MET A 851 -13.74 41.51 -14.46
C MET A 851 -13.22 41.20 -15.87
N ALA A 852 -12.43 40.13 -16.04
CA ALA A 852 -11.89 39.69 -17.33
C ALA A 852 -13.02 39.31 -18.31
N SER A 853 -14.11 38.75 -17.80
CA SER A 853 -15.32 38.41 -18.55
C SER A 853 -16.26 39.61 -18.79
N ARG A 854 -15.84 40.82 -18.39
CA ARG A 854 -16.61 42.08 -18.44
C ARG A 854 -18.00 41.95 -17.81
N ARG A 855 -18.07 41.31 -16.64
CA ARG A 855 -19.32 41.14 -15.90
C ARG A 855 -19.46 42.13 -14.76
N PRO A 856 -20.68 42.64 -14.50
CA PRO A 856 -20.94 43.47 -13.33
C PRO A 856 -20.68 42.70 -12.03
N LEU A 857 -20.21 43.39 -10.99
CA LEU A 857 -19.71 42.80 -9.75
C LEU A 857 -20.42 43.39 -8.54
N VAL A 858 -20.80 42.52 -7.61
CA VAL A 858 -21.16 42.86 -6.23
C VAL A 858 -20.26 42.07 -5.29
N LEU A 859 -19.38 42.77 -4.57
CA LEU A 859 -18.40 42.16 -3.66
C LEU A 859 -18.74 42.53 -2.22
N SER A 860 -18.37 41.68 -1.25
CA SER A 860 -18.35 42.12 0.14
C SER A 860 -17.17 43.08 0.40
N ASP A 861 -17.39 44.11 1.21
CA ASP A 861 -16.35 45.07 1.65
C ASP A 861 -15.51 44.47 2.78
N THR A 862 -14.79 43.39 2.48
CA THR A 862 -13.91 42.68 3.41
C THR A 862 -12.62 42.26 2.73
N GLY A 863 -11.55 42.10 3.51
CA GLY A 863 -10.29 41.54 3.04
C GLY A 863 -9.70 42.24 1.81
N GLY A 864 -9.03 41.48 0.96
CA GLY A 864 -8.48 41.99 -0.31
C GLY A 864 -9.55 42.33 -1.36
N LEU A 865 -10.79 41.81 -1.25
CA LEU A 865 -11.88 42.17 -2.17
C LEU A 865 -12.20 43.67 -2.11
N ALA A 866 -12.10 44.25 -0.90
CA ALA A 866 -12.32 45.67 -0.69
C ALA A 866 -11.34 46.55 -1.50
N GLU A 867 -10.18 46.02 -1.89
CA GLU A 867 -9.17 46.76 -2.65
C GLU A 867 -9.34 46.62 -4.17
N ILE A 868 -10.07 45.60 -4.66
CA ILE A 868 -10.20 45.30 -6.09
C ILE A 868 -11.05 46.35 -6.83
N ILE A 869 -12.13 46.83 -6.20
CA ILE A 869 -13.06 47.79 -6.81
C ILE A 869 -13.29 49.02 -5.94
N ARG A 870 -13.65 50.13 -6.58
CA ARG A 870 -14.19 51.33 -5.97
C ARG A 870 -15.72 51.29 -6.06
N HIS A 871 -16.37 51.31 -4.89
CA HIS A 871 -17.83 51.25 -4.76
C HIS A 871 -18.53 52.29 -5.66
N GLY A 872 -19.50 51.83 -6.45
CA GLY A 872 -20.33 52.66 -7.33
C GLY A 872 -19.63 53.12 -8.62
N VAL A 873 -18.37 52.75 -8.85
CA VAL A 873 -17.61 53.15 -10.06
C VAL A 873 -17.38 51.95 -10.98
N ASN A 874 -16.83 50.87 -10.45
CA ASN A 874 -16.48 49.66 -11.20
C ASN A 874 -17.04 48.39 -10.54
N GLY A 875 -18.10 48.56 -9.76
CA GLY A 875 -18.85 47.51 -9.06
C GLY A 875 -19.44 48.06 -7.77
N TYR A 876 -20.26 47.25 -7.10
CA TYR A 876 -20.78 47.57 -5.78
C TYR A 876 -20.09 46.78 -4.70
N LYS A 877 -20.02 47.41 -3.52
CA LYS A 877 -19.57 46.78 -2.29
C LYS A 877 -20.74 46.67 -1.32
N ALA A 878 -21.01 45.47 -0.83
CA ALA A 878 -22.00 45.20 0.20
C ALA A 878 -21.31 45.01 1.56
N LEU A 879 -22.03 45.33 2.65
CA LEU A 879 -21.54 45.06 3.99
C LEU A 879 -21.43 43.53 4.22
N PRO A 880 -20.29 43.01 4.69
CA PRO A 880 -20.10 41.58 4.92
C PRO A 880 -21.17 41.01 5.88
N GLY A 881 -21.78 39.89 5.50
CA GLY A 881 -22.83 39.22 6.30
C GLY A 881 -24.19 39.95 6.35
N HIS A 882 -24.34 41.11 5.70
CA HIS A 882 -25.57 41.88 5.75
C HIS A 882 -26.49 41.58 4.55
N VAL A 883 -27.55 40.81 4.81
CA VAL A 883 -28.50 40.33 3.79
C VAL A 883 -29.11 41.47 2.98
N ASP A 884 -29.66 42.49 3.64
CA ASP A 884 -30.35 43.60 2.93
C ASP A 884 -29.40 44.43 2.07
N SER A 885 -28.18 44.71 2.57
CA SER A 885 -27.15 45.40 1.80
C SER A 885 -26.80 44.60 0.55
N LEU A 886 -26.67 43.28 0.65
CA LEU A 886 -26.35 42.44 -0.50
C LEU A 886 -27.51 42.41 -1.50
N ALA A 887 -28.74 42.21 -1.02
CA ALA A 887 -29.95 42.18 -1.84
C ALA A 887 -30.15 43.50 -2.61
N TRP A 888 -29.94 44.64 -1.96
CA TRP A 888 -30.11 45.96 -2.57
C TRP A 888 -29.15 46.16 -3.74
N HIS A 889 -27.85 45.95 -3.55
CA HIS A 889 -26.84 46.16 -4.61
C HIS A 889 -27.00 45.18 -5.78
N ILE A 890 -27.40 43.93 -5.51
CA ILE A 890 -27.71 42.96 -6.57
C ILE A 890 -28.93 43.43 -7.37
N THR A 891 -29.98 43.88 -6.67
CA THR A 891 -31.21 44.38 -7.30
C THR A 891 -30.92 45.60 -8.18
N GLU A 892 -30.15 46.57 -7.69
CA GLU A 892 -29.72 47.74 -8.46
C GLU A 892 -28.97 47.36 -9.75
N MET A 893 -28.04 46.41 -9.67
CA MET A 893 -27.31 45.90 -10.83
C MET A 893 -28.22 45.25 -11.87
N LEU A 894 -29.23 44.49 -11.42
CA LEU A 894 -30.18 43.81 -12.30
C LEU A 894 -31.21 44.78 -12.94
N LEU A 895 -31.65 45.81 -12.21
CA LEU A 895 -32.61 46.81 -12.70
C LEU A 895 -31.97 47.84 -13.64
N HIS A 896 -30.68 48.13 -13.48
CA HIS A 896 -29.96 49.15 -14.25
C HIS A 896 -28.83 48.58 -15.13
N PRO A 897 -29.13 47.77 -16.16
CA PRO A 897 -28.12 47.05 -16.94
C PRO A 897 -27.13 47.95 -17.70
N LYS A 898 -27.54 49.17 -18.09
CA LYS A 898 -26.62 50.14 -18.72
C LYS A 898 -25.55 50.64 -17.73
N LEU A 899 -25.95 50.91 -16.50
CA LEU A 899 -25.04 51.30 -15.44
C LEU A 899 -24.12 50.13 -15.09
N ALA A 900 -24.69 48.93 -14.95
CA ALA A 900 -23.96 47.70 -14.69
C ALA A 900 -22.88 47.43 -15.75
N ALA A 901 -23.20 47.57 -17.05
CA ALA A 901 -22.25 47.42 -18.14
C ALA A 901 -21.11 48.46 -18.09
N LYS A 902 -21.44 49.73 -17.79
CA LYS A 902 -20.43 50.79 -17.63
C LYS A 902 -19.46 50.48 -16.47
N MET A 903 -19.99 49.98 -15.36
CA MET A 903 -19.16 49.55 -14.23
C MET A 903 -18.28 48.36 -14.59
N ALA A 904 -18.82 47.36 -15.30
CA ALA A 904 -18.08 46.19 -15.75
C ALA A 904 -16.93 46.56 -16.70
N ASP A 905 -17.16 47.48 -17.66
CA ASP A 905 -16.10 47.99 -18.53
C ASP A 905 -15.03 48.75 -17.73
N SER A 906 -15.44 49.57 -16.76
CA SER A 906 -14.50 50.26 -15.87
C SER A 906 -13.68 49.27 -15.02
N ALA A 907 -14.27 48.14 -14.62
CA ALA A 907 -13.58 47.09 -13.89
C ALA A 907 -12.56 46.39 -14.79
N TYR A 908 -12.93 46.05 -16.02
CA TYR A 908 -12.02 45.46 -17.01
C TYR A 908 -10.81 46.35 -17.30
N GLN A 909 -10.99 47.68 -17.42
CA GLN A 909 -9.85 48.61 -17.60
C GLN A 909 -8.91 48.64 -16.39
N LEU A 910 -9.47 48.56 -15.17
CA LEU A 910 -8.65 48.47 -13.96
C LEU A 910 -7.84 47.16 -13.92
N LEU A 911 -8.46 46.05 -14.33
CA LEU A 911 -7.82 44.74 -14.44
C LEU A 911 -6.61 44.77 -15.37
N LEU A 912 -6.77 45.32 -16.58
CA LEU A 912 -5.68 45.42 -17.56
C LEU A 912 -4.49 46.21 -17.02
N LYS A 913 -4.75 47.23 -16.19
CA LYS A 913 -3.70 48.10 -15.66
C LYS A 913 -2.96 47.48 -14.48
N ASN A 914 -3.65 46.80 -13.57
CA ASN A 914 -3.12 46.48 -12.25
C ASN A 914 -2.95 44.97 -11.97
N TYR A 915 -3.66 44.10 -12.68
CA TYR A 915 -3.80 42.68 -12.31
C TYR A 915 -3.37 41.71 -13.41
N GLN A 916 -2.55 42.16 -14.36
CA GLN A 916 -1.92 41.26 -15.33
C GLN A 916 -0.63 40.66 -14.76
N TRP A 917 -0.47 39.34 -14.88
CA TRP A 917 0.69 38.64 -14.35
C TRP A 917 2.02 39.17 -14.87
N ASN A 918 2.11 39.62 -16.13
CA ASN A 918 3.37 40.15 -16.67
C ASN A 918 3.94 41.31 -15.83
N HIS A 919 3.08 42.20 -15.31
CA HIS A 919 3.52 43.30 -14.45
C HIS A 919 3.86 42.82 -13.04
N ILE A 920 3.06 41.91 -12.49
CA ILE A 920 3.22 41.40 -11.13
C ILE A 920 4.48 40.53 -11.03
N ALA A 921 4.67 39.59 -11.96
CA ALA A 921 5.82 38.70 -12.03
C ALA A 921 7.12 39.47 -12.24
N ALA A 922 7.12 40.58 -12.99
CA ALA A 922 8.29 41.44 -13.14
C ALA A 922 8.71 42.08 -11.80
N HIS A 923 7.75 42.50 -10.97
CA HIS A 923 8.07 43.00 -9.63
C HIS A 923 8.56 41.88 -8.69
N VAL A 924 7.96 40.69 -8.76
CA VAL A 924 8.43 39.51 -8.02
C VAL A 924 9.85 39.13 -8.41
N GLN A 925 10.16 39.11 -9.71
CA GLN A 925 11.50 38.83 -10.24
C GLN A 925 12.54 39.85 -9.73
N GLU A 926 12.18 41.13 -9.67
CA GLU A 926 13.06 42.16 -9.13
C GLU A 926 13.34 41.95 -7.63
N ASP A 927 12.34 41.53 -6.85
CA ASP A 927 12.53 41.21 -5.43
C ASP A 927 13.38 39.94 -5.23
N TYR A 928 13.26 38.94 -6.10
CA TYR A 928 14.15 37.77 -6.12
C TYR A 928 15.61 38.21 -6.30
N ARG A 929 15.89 39.02 -7.32
CA ARG A 929 17.24 39.52 -7.63
C ARG A 929 17.83 40.36 -6.50
N LYS A 930 17.03 41.23 -5.88
CA LYS A 930 17.48 42.04 -4.73
C LYS A 930 17.88 41.17 -3.54
N LEU A 931 17.17 40.07 -3.32
CA LEU A 931 17.45 39.17 -2.20
C LEU A 931 18.71 38.34 -2.45
N THR A 932 18.87 37.79 -3.66
CA THR A 932 20.04 36.97 -3.99
C THR A 932 21.33 37.79 -4.09
N ASN A 933 21.29 38.99 -4.67
CA ASN A 933 22.46 39.88 -4.77
C ASN A 933 22.97 40.39 -3.40
N LYS A 934 22.08 40.66 -2.44
CA LYS A 934 22.48 41.12 -1.10
C LYS A 934 23.25 40.07 -0.31
N LEU A 935 23.00 38.78 -0.56
CA LEU A 935 23.66 37.69 0.15
C LEU A 935 25.05 37.39 -0.43
N THR A 936 25.24 37.55 -1.73
CA THR A 936 26.57 37.47 -2.37
C THR A 936 27.50 38.57 -1.87
N ASP A 937 27.02 39.81 -1.70
CA ASP A 937 27.83 40.93 -1.17
C ASP A 937 28.29 40.70 0.29
N ILE A 938 27.44 40.10 1.12
CA ILE A 938 27.78 39.77 2.52
C ILE A 938 28.79 38.62 2.58
N ALA A 939 28.66 37.59 1.74
CA ALA A 939 29.57 36.45 1.71
C ALA A 939 31.00 36.82 1.24
N VAL A 940 31.13 37.81 0.35
CA VAL A 940 32.43 38.35 -0.08
C VAL A 940 33.10 39.16 1.04
N THR A 941 32.32 39.90 1.82
CA THR A 941 32.84 40.76 2.91
C THR A 941 33.31 39.96 4.14
N VAL A 942 32.83 38.72 4.34
CA VAL A 942 33.26 37.83 5.44
C VAL A 942 34.50 37.01 5.08
N LYS A 943 34.86 36.92 3.79
CA LYS A 943 36.07 36.24 3.29
C LYS A 943 37.26 37.19 3.01
N SER A 944 37.04 38.51 3.03
CA SER A 944 38.09 39.54 3.04
C SER A 944 38.43 39.95 4.47
#